data_AF-A0A832VAB8-F1
#
_entry.id   AF-A0A832VAB8-F1
#
_cell.length_a   1.000
_cell.length_b   1.000
_cell.length_c   1.000
_cell.angle_alpha   90.00
_cell.angle_beta   90.00
_cell.angle_gamma   90.00
#
_symmetry.space_group_name_H-M   'P 1'
#
loop_
_entity.id
_entity.type
_entity.pdbx_description
1 polymer ?
#
loop_
_entity_poly.entity_id
_entity_poly.type
_entity_poly.pdbx_seq_one_letter_code
_entity_poly.pdbx_strand_id
1 'polypeptide(L)'
;MKRSALIIVAIFVCMSLQPVIATSVAPNDSETASGSINVLSVDGFVTTKFASVGSEVDIQAYTRGHSSNTYVSADIVKYDIDPLDSMINSAFPGFGAFVDRVVLTSVGVHEDDANTMVWQGTYTVPVSSMGGVYGARIIAEDGNLRAIDDSTQLRELFRGEAEKVLQAIDFAWDSANPTSLIKEEFEEVEQKATSHGGWSNFVDTASEGSGFGGSQQLWDSMIDAGHNQYNMSAGANFLETMMVYLDSEDVNASLSFITGLLLYANNFPLPRTFYDFEEVFEYIQTFDPIENFTRLEGTTDFEAAYNALLGSNEWSALEQAIENLANNQKPFESMQIIMQNIALLAVSNHPQDISEALMTWLEPLMEGDFENMTPLQQLIVRWVEMADELDGETDIQDTDGDEIPDVIMWQYEYLLQTTEGQAWTAKMQSSASWVNDAVDDFNTLPEDILGHIVTSMENPVWGEAGEALEVFGDWIENASGVDRYMYWPDYEEEEEGSESPPQDDSIVFRELYPVRTTLYDTHVLEIGIEMQMWGGDNQQYPESFSISMTNSRGETVNSNLVREDNNEHGYVGILTASTIEDTEWSFSQPLENYDGEEIENAELRMESLRPSMLAVMLIYEGNDEIFMVSATGVLVDQDETSLTGVPYTIDATTYDSAGEIQGADVDVAVIRVSPQLGEEAVRTLEPGGEMEYTITYPDTLEGRYTGEDLDGDLSVRIMRFGEYHDDENRRSSPQSYEFEEIELSGMGSLWNAGNNLPSQRGVVEVVTSGTTVDGLEFEFMQQLPLPGSLGCARTEGNFYGKRVDIGYHYRTFEGDEGVRFDKPDLQSVEFNWGDGTESEVIIEGDRQDPSDWEEHNYAEDGEYAIRTTWVDENGNEVVVEFQYSTYEGFWNERDEYY
;
A
#
# COMPACT_ATOMS: atom_id res chain seq x y z
N MET A 1 3.65 7.32 15.82
CA MET A 1 3.94 6.04 15.12
C MET A 1 2.99 5.70 13.96
N LYS A 2 1.66 5.91 14.05
CA LYS A 2 0.71 5.67 12.93
C LYS A 2 1.01 6.47 11.64
N ARG A 3 1.56 7.69 11.76
CA ARG A 3 1.95 8.55 10.62
C ARG A 3 3.08 7.95 9.77
N SER A 4 4.04 7.24 10.37
CA SER A 4 5.20 6.69 9.65
C SER A 4 4.86 5.45 8.82
N ALA A 5 3.90 4.63 9.26
CA ALA A 5 3.46 3.45 8.52
C ALA A 5 2.62 3.80 7.28
N LEU A 6 1.72 4.80 7.39
CA LEU A 6 0.93 5.33 6.25
C LEU A 6 1.82 5.96 5.17
N ILE A 7 2.91 6.61 5.55
CA ILE A 7 3.88 7.22 4.63
C ILE A 7 4.69 6.15 3.88
N ILE A 8 5.11 5.08 4.56
CA ILE A 8 5.82 3.96 3.92
C ILE A 8 4.88 3.22 2.94
N VAL A 9 3.61 3.02 3.29
CA VAL A 9 2.60 2.46 2.39
C VAL A 9 2.36 3.38 1.19
N ALA A 10 2.29 4.70 1.38
CA ALA A 10 2.19 5.66 0.28
C ALA A 10 3.41 5.61 -0.65
N ILE A 11 4.63 5.44 -0.10
CA ILE A 11 5.88 5.26 -0.86
C ILE A 11 5.86 3.94 -1.65
N PHE A 12 5.34 2.83 -1.09
CA PHE A 12 5.21 1.56 -1.82
C PHE A 12 4.13 1.61 -2.92
N VAL A 13 3.01 2.30 -2.71
CA VAL A 13 2.00 2.57 -3.76
C VAL A 13 2.60 3.44 -4.88
N CYS A 14 3.46 4.38 -4.51
CA CYS A 14 4.23 5.27 -5.38
C CYS A 14 5.24 4.52 -6.29
N MET A 15 5.73 3.33 -5.91
CA MET A 15 6.67 2.55 -6.73
C MET A 15 6.04 1.90 -7.98
N SER A 16 4.71 1.96 -8.13
CA SER A 16 3.99 1.45 -9.32
C SER A 16 3.79 2.50 -10.43
N LEU A 17 4.29 3.73 -10.23
CA LEU A 17 3.97 4.89 -11.06
C LEU A 17 4.95 5.04 -12.24
N GLN A 18 4.40 5.13 -13.45
CA GLN A 18 5.13 5.46 -14.68
C GLN A 18 4.92 6.94 -15.10
N PRO A 19 5.79 7.52 -15.96
CA PRO A 19 6.20 8.91 -15.70
C PRO A 19 6.23 9.84 -16.96
N VAL A 20 5.74 11.11 -16.96
CA VAL A 20 6.13 12.22 -17.93
C VAL A 20 6.00 13.68 -17.36
N ILE A 21 7.02 14.57 -17.46
CA ILE A 21 7.02 16.00 -17.02
C ILE A 21 6.31 16.99 -17.99
N ALA A 22 5.33 17.79 -17.53
CA ALA A 22 5.00 19.17 -17.97
C ALA A 22 3.88 19.81 -17.10
N THR A 23 3.77 21.15 -17.08
CA THR A 23 2.83 21.95 -16.25
C THR A 23 1.43 21.33 -16.17
N SER A 24 1.01 20.96 -14.95
CA SER A 24 -0.32 20.41 -14.69
C SER A 24 -1.40 21.40 -15.16
N VAL A 25 -2.30 20.89 -15.99
CA VAL A 25 -3.46 21.60 -16.52
C VAL A 25 -4.62 21.38 -15.57
N ALA A 26 -5.48 22.37 -15.40
CA ALA A 26 -6.56 22.30 -14.40
C ALA A 26 -7.95 22.35 -15.07
N PRO A 27 -8.93 21.57 -14.57
CA PRO A 27 -10.31 21.56 -15.06
C PRO A 27 -11.05 22.87 -14.73
N ASN A 28 -10.45 23.73 -13.91
CA ASN A 28 -10.96 25.05 -13.58
C ASN A 28 -9.92 26.13 -13.88
N ASP A 29 -10.38 27.26 -14.40
CA ASP A 29 -9.60 28.49 -14.50
C ASP A 29 -10.40 29.66 -13.93
N SER A 30 -9.71 30.62 -13.32
CA SER A 30 -10.37 31.75 -12.65
C SER A 30 -9.66 33.08 -12.92
N GLU A 31 -10.46 34.14 -13.09
CA GLU A 31 -9.96 35.51 -13.20
C GLU A 31 -10.73 36.44 -12.26
N THR A 32 -10.01 37.35 -11.63
CA THR A 32 -10.63 38.43 -10.85
C THR A 32 -10.84 39.65 -11.73
N ALA A 33 -12.09 39.94 -12.07
CA ALA A 33 -12.46 41.12 -12.87
C ALA A 33 -13.40 42.03 -12.07
N SER A 34 -12.98 43.28 -11.83
CA SER A 34 -13.83 44.32 -11.20
C SER A 34 -14.39 43.94 -9.81
N GLY A 35 -13.70 43.09 -9.05
CA GLY A 35 -14.08 42.66 -7.70
C GLY A 35 -15.01 41.44 -7.63
N SER A 36 -15.33 40.82 -8.77
CA SER A 36 -15.97 39.52 -8.87
C SER A 36 -15.04 38.50 -9.51
N ILE A 37 -15.09 37.25 -9.07
CA ILE A 37 -14.38 36.14 -9.69
C ILE A 37 -15.27 35.54 -10.78
N ASN A 38 -14.71 35.42 -11.98
CA ASN A 38 -15.27 34.60 -13.03
C ASN A 38 -14.49 33.28 -13.02
N VAL A 39 -15.18 32.16 -12.86
CA VAL A 39 -14.61 30.81 -12.94
C VAL A 39 -15.17 30.14 -14.18
N LEU A 40 -14.31 29.52 -14.98
CA LEU A 40 -14.68 28.62 -16.05
C LEU A 40 -14.28 27.21 -15.63
N SER A 41 -15.23 26.28 -15.64
CA SER A 41 -15.01 24.87 -15.33
C SER A 41 -15.41 24.02 -16.53
N VAL A 42 -14.67 22.94 -16.78
CA VAL A 42 -15.00 21.94 -17.80
C VAL A 42 -14.84 20.53 -17.24
N ASP A 43 -15.76 19.66 -17.63
CA ASP A 43 -15.82 18.24 -17.28
C ASP A 43 -16.17 17.47 -18.56
N GLY A 44 -15.31 16.54 -18.97
CA GLY A 44 -15.31 15.87 -20.24
C GLY A 44 -15.53 14.37 -20.11
N PHE A 45 -16.27 13.75 -21.04
CA PHE A 45 -16.34 12.29 -21.06
C PHE A 45 -16.60 11.76 -22.47
N VAL A 46 -16.08 10.56 -22.71
CA VAL A 46 -16.27 9.79 -23.93
C VAL A 46 -17.28 8.69 -23.67
N THR A 47 -18.42 8.72 -24.36
CA THR A 47 -19.46 7.69 -24.20
C THR A 47 -19.11 6.40 -24.94
N THR A 48 -18.34 6.50 -26.03
CA THR A 48 -17.88 5.33 -26.81
C THR A 48 -16.56 4.80 -26.27
N LYS A 49 -16.58 3.80 -25.39
CA LYS A 49 -15.37 3.22 -24.79
C LYS A 49 -14.57 2.31 -25.71
N PHE A 50 -15.21 1.69 -26.70
CA PHE A 50 -14.56 0.81 -27.67
C PHE A 50 -14.91 1.24 -29.09
N ALA A 51 -13.89 1.46 -29.90
CA ALA A 51 -14.02 1.84 -31.29
C ALA A 51 -13.07 1.04 -32.18
N SER A 52 -13.42 0.90 -33.45
CA SER A 52 -12.52 0.36 -34.47
C SER A 52 -12.11 1.46 -35.44
N VAL A 53 -11.07 1.20 -36.24
CA VAL A 53 -10.71 2.10 -37.34
C VAL A 53 -11.92 2.37 -38.25
N GLY A 54 -12.23 3.64 -38.48
CA GLY A 54 -13.40 4.09 -39.24
C GLY A 54 -14.70 4.24 -38.43
N SER A 55 -14.74 3.80 -37.17
CA SER A 55 -15.87 4.04 -36.27
C SER A 55 -15.89 5.49 -35.77
N GLU A 56 -17.08 5.93 -35.37
CA GLU A 56 -17.31 7.20 -34.69
C GLU A 56 -17.24 7.02 -33.17
N VAL A 57 -16.59 7.97 -32.49
CA VAL A 57 -16.43 8.07 -31.04
C VAL A 57 -17.15 9.32 -30.58
N ASP A 58 -18.15 9.15 -29.73
CA ASP A 58 -18.94 10.26 -29.20
C ASP A 58 -18.29 10.85 -27.96
N ILE A 59 -18.12 12.17 -27.99
CA ILE A 59 -17.46 12.97 -26.97
C ILE A 59 -18.45 14.01 -26.46
N GLN A 60 -18.58 14.10 -25.15
CA GLN A 60 -19.42 15.08 -24.48
C GLN A 60 -18.60 15.89 -23.50
N ALA A 61 -19.05 17.12 -23.24
CA ALA A 61 -18.45 17.96 -22.21
C ALA A 61 -19.51 18.84 -21.55
N TYR A 62 -19.35 19.08 -20.27
CA TYR A 62 -20.12 19.99 -19.46
C TYR A 62 -19.25 21.19 -19.08
N THR A 63 -19.83 22.39 -19.17
CA THR A 63 -19.12 23.61 -18.78
C THR A 63 -19.96 24.48 -17.87
N ARG A 64 -19.31 25.11 -16.90
CA ARG A 64 -19.91 26.11 -15.99
C ARG A 64 -19.14 27.42 -16.08
N GLY A 65 -19.84 28.54 -15.93
CA GLY A 65 -19.25 29.88 -16.09
C GLY A 65 -19.01 30.31 -17.54
N HIS A 66 -19.60 29.57 -18.49
CA HIS A 66 -19.53 29.83 -19.92
C HIS A 66 -20.32 31.08 -20.34
N SER A 67 -19.91 31.71 -21.44
CA SER A 67 -20.59 32.79 -22.12
C SER A 67 -21.06 32.37 -23.52
N SER A 68 -21.72 33.29 -24.24
CA SER A 68 -22.08 33.05 -25.64
C SER A 68 -20.87 32.93 -26.58
N ASN A 69 -19.66 33.24 -26.11
CA ASN A 69 -18.42 33.16 -26.88
C ASN A 69 -17.55 31.97 -26.47
N THR A 70 -17.99 31.13 -25.53
CA THR A 70 -17.24 29.95 -25.10
C THR A 70 -17.03 29.01 -26.27
N TYR A 71 -15.79 28.54 -26.40
CA TYR A 71 -15.36 27.58 -27.39
C TYR A 71 -14.88 26.32 -26.68
N VAL A 72 -15.41 25.16 -27.09
CA VAL A 72 -15.05 23.87 -26.51
C VAL A 72 -14.49 22.94 -27.59
N SER A 73 -13.36 22.33 -27.33
CA SER A 73 -12.71 21.36 -28.24
C SER A 73 -12.08 20.21 -27.48
N ALA A 74 -12.01 19.04 -28.11
CA ALA A 74 -11.30 17.87 -27.60
C ALA A 74 -10.02 17.64 -28.41
N ASP A 75 -8.88 17.60 -27.75
CA ASP A 75 -7.64 17.05 -28.31
C ASP A 75 -7.63 15.55 -28.12
N ILE A 76 -7.68 14.80 -29.22
CA ILE A 76 -7.52 13.35 -29.19
C ILE A 76 -6.04 13.04 -29.04
N VAL A 77 -5.72 12.27 -28.01
CA VAL A 77 -4.36 11.85 -27.67
C VAL A 77 -4.28 10.32 -27.67
N LYS A 78 -3.11 9.77 -27.98
CA LYS A 78 -2.84 8.34 -27.90
C LYS A 78 -1.82 8.06 -26.80
N TYR A 79 -2.14 7.17 -25.88
CA TYR A 79 -1.25 6.76 -24.80
C TYR A 79 -0.35 5.59 -25.20
N ASP A 80 0.85 5.55 -24.64
CA ASP A 80 1.81 4.46 -24.81
C ASP A 80 1.68 3.47 -23.65
N ILE A 81 0.50 2.85 -23.54
CA ILE A 81 0.12 1.87 -22.52
C ILE A 81 -0.64 0.73 -23.18
N ASP A 82 -0.49 -0.49 -22.65
CA ASP A 82 -1.27 -1.62 -23.10
C ASP A 82 -2.76 -1.45 -22.71
N PRO A 83 -3.72 -1.74 -23.61
CA PRO A 83 -5.14 -1.70 -23.28
C PRO A 83 -5.53 -2.54 -22.07
N LEU A 84 -4.89 -3.68 -21.83
CA LEU A 84 -5.15 -4.51 -20.64
C LEU A 84 -4.65 -3.83 -19.36
N ASP A 85 -3.44 -3.26 -19.38
CA ASP A 85 -2.86 -2.54 -18.25
C ASP A 85 -3.68 -1.28 -17.89
N SER A 86 -4.25 -0.63 -18.91
CA SER A 86 -5.19 0.49 -18.75
C SER A 86 -6.55 0.07 -18.18
N MET A 87 -7.02 -1.17 -18.40
CA MET A 87 -8.29 -1.67 -17.87
C MET A 87 -8.21 -2.09 -16.41
N ILE A 88 -7.05 -2.59 -15.98
CA ILE A 88 -6.81 -3.07 -14.62
C ILE A 88 -6.20 -2.00 -13.70
N ASN A 89 -6.11 -0.73 -14.18
CA ASN A 89 -5.57 0.42 -13.45
C ASN A 89 -4.17 0.19 -12.83
N SER A 90 -3.38 -0.74 -13.38
CA SER A 90 -2.07 -1.10 -12.83
C SER A 90 -0.94 -0.16 -13.28
N ALA A 91 -1.18 0.67 -14.31
CA ALA A 91 -0.19 1.59 -14.86
C ALA A 91 -0.80 2.96 -15.20
N PHE A 92 0.00 4.00 -15.01
CA PHE A 92 -0.37 5.38 -15.29
C PHE A 92 -0.18 5.65 -16.79
N PRO A 93 -1.24 6.05 -17.53
CA PRO A 93 -1.03 6.53 -18.89
C PRO A 93 -0.18 7.80 -18.78
N GLY A 94 1.04 7.78 -19.32
CA GLY A 94 1.86 8.99 -19.46
C GLY A 94 1.19 10.02 -20.39
N PHE A 95 1.84 11.14 -20.73
CA PHE A 95 1.23 12.08 -21.67
C PHE A 95 0.91 11.43 -23.03
N GLY A 96 -0.35 11.55 -23.45
CA GLY A 96 -0.76 11.06 -24.75
C GLY A 96 -0.18 11.89 -25.90
N ALA A 97 0.27 11.23 -26.97
CA ALA A 97 0.70 11.87 -28.19
C ALA A 97 -0.51 12.47 -28.92
N PHE A 98 -0.49 13.76 -29.24
CA PHE A 98 -1.55 14.42 -29.99
C PHE A 98 -1.79 13.72 -31.34
N VAL A 99 -3.05 13.39 -31.61
CA VAL A 99 -3.51 12.72 -32.83
C VAL A 99 -4.34 13.68 -33.67
N ASP A 100 -5.41 14.24 -33.11
CA ASP A 100 -6.35 15.09 -33.82
C ASP A 100 -7.11 16.04 -32.87
N ARG A 101 -7.90 16.97 -33.41
CA ARG A 101 -8.75 17.89 -32.63
C ARG A 101 -10.19 17.90 -33.14
N VAL A 102 -11.13 17.67 -32.24
CA VAL A 102 -12.58 17.77 -32.48
C VAL A 102 -13.11 19.07 -31.88
N VAL A 103 -13.97 19.77 -32.62
CA VAL A 103 -14.68 20.95 -32.10
C VAL A 103 -16.06 20.52 -31.63
N LEU A 104 -16.39 20.80 -30.36
CA LEU A 104 -17.68 20.43 -29.79
C LEU A 104 -18.70 21.55 -30.05
N THR A 105 -19.96 21.16 -30.16
CA THR A 105 -21.08 22.06 -30.40
C THR A 105 -22.05 22.03 -29.23
N SER A 106 -22.51 23.20 -28.81
CA SER A 106 -23.49 23.32 -27.73
C SER A 106 -24.85 22.76 -28.17
N VAL A 107 -25.41 21.86 -27.37
CA VAL A 107 -26.73 21.23 -27.61
C VAL A 107 -27.83 21.80 -26.71
N GLY A 108 -27.45 22.55 -25.68
CA GLY A 108 -28.37 23.20 -24.75
C GLY A 108 -27.87 23.17 -23.32
N VAL A 109 -28.70 23.68 -22.41
CA VAL A 109 -28.45 23.56 -20.97
C VAL A 109 -28.79 22.14 -20.49
N HIS A 110 -28.11 21.69 -19.44
CA HIS A 110 -28.39 20.41 -18.79
C HIS A 110 -29.82 20.40 -18.24
N GLU A 111 -30.47 19.22 -18.21
CA GLU A 111 -31.88 19.10 -17.82
C GLU A 111 -32.11 19.38 -16.33
N ASP A 112 -31.17 18.96 -15.49
CA ASP A 112 -31.23 19.16 -14.03
C ASP A 112 -30.59 20.46 -13.55
N ASP A 113 -29.75 21.11 -14.37
CA ASP A 113 -29.06 22.35 -13.99
C ASP A 113 -28.95 23.34 -15.17
N ALA A 114 -29.72 24.42 -15.07
CA ALA A 114 -29.74 25.48 -16.08
C ALA A 114 -28.43 26.29 -16.16
N ASN A 115 -27.53 26.17 -15.18
CA ASN A 115 -26.22 26.84 -15.19
C ASN A 115 -25.11 26.01 -15.86
N THR A 116 -25.42 24.77 -16.24
CA THR A 116 -24.49 23.85 -16.91
C THR A 116 -24.86 23.73 -18.39
N MET A 117 -23.88 23.95 -19.27
CA MET A 117 -24.05 23.80 -20.72
C MET A 117 -23.49 22.47 -21.18
N VAL A 118 -24.25 21.77 -22.04
CA VAL A 118 -23.84 20.51 -22.66
C VAL A 118 -23.29 20.76 -24.05
N TRP A 119 -22.13 20.15 -24.33
CA TRP A 119 -21.43 20.19 -25.59
C TRP A 119 -21.24 18.77 -26.12
N GLN A 120 -21.41 18.58 -27.43
CA GLN A 120 -21.24 17.29 -28.09
C GLN A 120 -20.37 17.41 -29.34
N GLY A 121 -19.53 16.42 -29.55
CA GLY A 121 -18.72 16.26 -30.76
C GLY A 121 -18.51 14.78 -31.06
N THR A 122 -18.18 14.49 -32.31
CA THR A 122 -17.93 13.11 -32.77
C THR A 122 -16.56 13.06 -33.43
N TYR A 123 -15.72 12.12 -33.01
CA TYR A 123 -14.42 11.82 -33.60
C TYR A 123 -14.51 10.58 -34.48
N THR A 124 -14.16 10.69 -35.77
CA THR A 124 -14.06 9.52 -36.64
C THR A 124 -12.63 8.98 -36.60
N VAL A 125 -12.44 7.75 -36.12
CA VAL A 125 -11.11 7.13 -36.04
C VAL A 125 -10.54 6.94 -37.45
N PRO A 126 -9.37 7.52 -37.80
CA PRO A 126 -8.79 7.34 -39.12
C PRO A 126 -8.51 5.87 -39.43
N VAL A 127 -8.72 5.46 -40.69
CA VAL A 127 -8.44 4.08 -41.15
C VAL A 127 -6.95 3.68 -41.06
N SER A 128 -6.06 4.66 -40.91
CA SER A 128 -4.62 4.45 -40.73
C SER A 128 -4.17 4.51 -39.26
N SER A 129 -5.12 4.58 -38.31
CA SER A 129 -4.80 4.65 -36.89
C SER A 129 -4.23 3.33 -36.39
N MET A 130 -3.22 3.40 -35.54
CA MET A 130 -2.69 2.24 -34.84
C MET A 130 -3.56 1.96 -33.62
N GLY A 131 -3.97 0.71 -33.40
CA GLY A 131 -4.71 0.35 -32.19
C GLY A 131 -3.98 0.67 -30.90
N GLY A 132 -4.72 0.74 -29.80
CA GLY A 132 -4.23 1.08 -28.47
C GLY A 132 -5.21 1.95 -27.69
N VAL A 133 -4.72 2.56 -26.62
CA VAL A 133 -5.51 3.42 -25.73
C VAL A 133 -5.44 4.87 -26.19
N TYR A 134 -6.58 5.52 -26.24
CA TYR A 134 -6.76 6.92 -26.65
C TYR A 134 -7.50 7.68 -25.56
N GLY A 135 -7.29 9.00 -25.50
CA GLY A 135 -7.98 9.91 -24.60
C GLY A 135 -8.50 11.14 -25.33
N ALA A 136 -9.51 11.79 -24.77
CA ALA A 136 -10.05 13.05 -25.24
C ALA A 136 -9.78 14.16 -24.21
N ARG A 137 -8.69 14.93 -24.41
CA ARG A 137 -8.40 16.10 -23.57
C ARG A 137 -9.34 17.25 -23.94
N ILE A 138 -10.31 17.56 -23.09
CA ILE A 138 -11.30 18.61 -23.33
C ILE A 138 -10.75 19.97 -22.93
N ILE A 139 -10.95 20.98 -23.76
CA ILE A 139 -10.47 22.34 -23.57
C ILE A 139 -11.66 23.28 -23.74
N ALA A 140 -11.96 24.07 -22.71
CA ALA A 140 -12.93 25.16 -22.75
C ALA A 140 -12.21 26.50 -22.67
N GLU A 141 -12.50 27.40 -23.61
CA GLU A 141 -11.94 28.74 -23.67
C GLU A 141 -13.07 29.79 -23.66
N ASP A 142 -12.99 30.76 -22.75
CA ASP A 142 -13.90 31.91 -22.72
C ASP A 142 -13.14 33.20 -22.35
N GLY A 143 -12.94 34.07 -23.34
CA GLY A 143 -12.15 35.29 -23.16
C GLY A 143 -10.67 34.98 -22.88
N ASN A 144 -10.21 35.24 -21.66
CA ASN A 144 -8.87 34.89 -21.20
C ASN A 144 -8.83 33.59 -20.40
N LEU A 145 -9.98 33.06 -20.01
CA LEU A 145 -10.09 31.83 -19.24
C LEU A 145 -9.91 30.62 -20.14
N ARG A 146 -9.13 29.64 -19.66
CA ARG A 146 -8.84 28.40 -20.36
C ARG A 146 -8.78 27.23 -19.37
N ALA A 147 -9.90 26.52 -19.26
CA ALA A 147 -10.02 25.32 -18.45
C ALA A 147 -9.77 24.07 -19.32
N ILE A 148 -9.08 23.07 -18.77
CA ILE A 148 -8.69 21.86 -19.49
C ILE A 148 -8.94 20.67 -18.60
N ASP A 149 -9.67 19.70 -19.13
CA ASP A 149 -9.91 18.44 -18.48
C ASP A 149 -9.19 17.32 -19.23
N ASP A 150 -8.32 16.62 -18.52
CA ASP A 150 -7.44 15.57 -19.04
C ASP A 150 -7.39 14.40 -18.07
N SER A 151 -7.54 13.18 -18.60
CA SER A 151 -7.49 11.91 -17.86
C SER A 151 -6.23 11.66 -17.01
N THR A 152 -5.17 12.47 -17.15
CA THR A 152 -3.93 12.34 -16.38
C THR A 152 -3.69 13.48 -15.39
N GLN A 153 -4.54 14.50 -15.29
CA GLN A 153 -4.21 15.78 -14.65
C GLN A 153 -3.93 15.73 -13.14
N LEU A 154 -4.77 15.07 -12.32
CA LEU A 154 -4.58 14.96 -10.87
C LEU A 154 -3.48 13.95 -10.56
N ARG A 155 -3.36 12.89 -11.37
CA ARG A 155 -2.23 11.95 -11.30
C ARG A 155 -0.88 12.66 -11.48
N GLU A 156 -0.80 13.53 -12.48
CA GLU A 156 0.38 14.37 -12.76
C GLU A 156 0.65 15.39 -11.65
N LEU A 157 -0.41 15.96 -11.06
CA LEU A 157 -0.31 16.85 -9.91
C LEU A 157 0.25 16.13 -8.68
N PHE A 158 -0.30 14.97 -8.31
CA PHE A 158 0.17 14.14 -7.20
C PHE A 158 1.66 13.80 -7.37
N ARG A 159 2.04 13.33 -8.56
CA ARG A 159 3.44 13.04 -8.88
C ARG A 159 4.31 14.29 -8.68
N GLY A 160 3.91 15.42 -9.24
CA GLY A 160 4.65 16.67 -9.13
C GLY A 160 4.85 17.16 -7.69
N GLU A 161 3.90 16.92 -6.80
CA GLU A 161 4.04 17.24 -5.37
C GLU A 161 4.98 16.25 -4.65
N ALA A 162 4.86 14.95 -4.92
CA ALA A 162 5.73 13.91 -4.35
C ALA A 162 7.19 14.05 -4.82
N GLU A 163 7.43 14.39 -6.09
CA GLU A 163 8.79 14.60 -6.63
C GLU A 163 9.52 15.78 -5.98
N LYS A 164 8.81 16.78 -5.45
CA LYS A 164 9.44 17.88 -4.70
C LYS A 164 10.07 17.38 -3.40
N VAL A 165 9.40 16.44 -2.72
CA VAL A 165 9.92 15.80 -1.49
C VAL A 165 11.17 14.99 -1.82
N LEU A 166 11.09 14.15 -2.86
CA LEU A 166 12.20 13.34 -3.34
C LEU A 166 13.42 14.19 -3.69
N GLN A 167 13.22 15.30 -4.43
CA GLN A 167 14.28 16.25 -4.76
C GLN A 167 14.90 16.92 -3.53
N ALA A 168 14.09 17.26 -2.52
CA ALA A 168 14.59 17.91 -1.32
C ALA A 168 15.43 16.96 -0.46
N ILE A 169 15.00 15.70 -0.32
CA ILE A 169 15.75 14.66 0.40
C ILE A 169 17.06 14.33 -0.32
N ASP A 170 17.01 14.13 -1.63
CA ASP A 170 18.22 13.89 -2.44
C ASP A 170 19.21 15.06 -2.34
N PHE A 171 18.74 16.31 -2.46
CA PHE A 171 19.59 17.48 -2.32
C PHE A 171 20.23 17.59 -0.92
N ALA A 172 19.48 17.23 0.13
CA ALA A 172 20.02 17.19 1.49
C ALA A 172 21.08 16.10 1.66
N TRP A 173 20.85 14.90 1.11
CA TRP A 173 21.82 13.81 1.14
C TRP A 173 23.10 14.13 0.35
N ASP A 174 22.98 14.66 -0.88
CA ASP A 174 24.11 15.11 -1.71
C ASP A 174 24.96 16.18 -1.02
N SER A 175 24.33 17.05 -0.24
CA SER A 175 24.98 18.22 0.34
C SER A 175 25.56 17.99 1.73
N ALA A 176 24.95 17.10 2.51
CA ALA A 176 25.22 16.97 3.93
C ALA A 176 25.61 15.56 4.38
N ASN A 177 25.57 14.52 3.53
CA ASN A 177 25.88 13.17 4.02
C ASN A 177 27.29 13.10 4.66
N PRO A 178 27.45 12.40 5.80
CA PRO A 178 28.71 12.35 6.53
C PRO A 178 29.64 11.23 6.06
N THR A 179 29.19 10.39 5.12
CA THR A 179 29.78 9.07 4.87
C THR A 179 31.20 9.14 4.29
N SER A 180 31.50 10.11 3.42
CA SER A 180 32.87 10.33 2.94
C SER A 180 33.82 10.83 4.04
N LEU A 181 33.34 11.64 4.98
CA LEU A 181 34.15 12.16 6.08
C LEU A 181 34.46 11.04 7.09
N ILE A 182 33.45 10.24 7.46
CA ILE A 182 33.63 9.04 8.30
C ILE A 182 34.62 8.07 7.64
N LYS A 183 34.56 7.90 6.31
CA LYS A 183 35.51 7.07 5.57
C LYS A 183 36.95 7.58 5.72
N GLU A 184 37.16 8.89 5.65
CA GLU A 184 38.49 9.49 5.78
C GLU A 184 39.12 9.17 7.15
N GLU A 185 38.33 9.16 8.23
CA GLU A 185 38.83 8.79 9.57
C GLU A 185 39.40 7.36 9.63
N PHE A 186 38.72 6.39 9.01
CA PHE A 186 39.23 5.02 8.92
C PHE A 186 40.49 4.89 8.04
N GLU A 187 40.57 5.67 6.95
CA GLU A 187 41.74 5.69 6.05
C GLU A 187 42.98 6.32 6.73
N GLU A 188 42.78 7.33 7.59
CA GLU A 188 43.88 7.95 8.35
C GLU A 188 44.52 6.95 9.33
N VAL A 189 43.70 6.22 10.09
CA VAL A 189 44.14 5.16 11.00
C VAL A 189 44.89 4.06 10.25
N GLU A 190 44.34 3.60 9.11
CA GLU A 190 44.97 2.57 8.27
C GLU A 190 46.32 3.03 7.69
N GLN A 191 46.41 4.27 7.22
CA GLN A 191 47.63 4.80 6.62
C GLN A 191 48.78 4.88 7.63
N LYS A 192 48.52 5.28 8.88
CA LYS A 192 49.57 5.41 9.91
C LYS A 192 50.17 4.06 10.29
N ALA A 193 49.36 3.00 10.35
CA ALA A 193 49.84 1.65 10.62
C ALA A 193 50.54 1.00 9.40
N THR A 194 49.94 1.08 8.21
CA THR A 194 50.46 0.40 7.01
C THR A 194 51.75 1.01 6.47
N SER A 195 51.95 2.32 6.62
CA SER A 195 53.16 3.03 6.17
C SER A 195 54.46 2.58 6.86
N HIS A 196 54.36 1.84 7.96
CA HIS A 196 55.48 1.35 8.75
C HIS A 196 55.68 -0.17 8.68
N GLY A 197 55.17 -0.85 7.64
CA GLY A 197 55.40 -2.29 7.43
C GLY A 197 54.21 -3.19 7.71
N GLY A 198 53.01 -2.61 7.83
CA GLY A 198 51.75 -3.34 8.03
C GLY A 198 51.39 -3.54 9.50
N TRP A 199 50.17 -4.00 9.74
CA TRP A 199 49.60 -4.16 11.07
C TRP A 199 50.33 -5.17 11.95
N SER A 200 50.84 -6.26 11.38
CA SER A 200 51.68 -7.20 12.15
C SER A 200 52.97 -6.54 12.68
N ASN A 201 53.60 -5.62 11.92
CA ASN A 201 54.74 -4.85 12.44
C ASN A 201 54.31 -3.81 13.50
N PHE A 202 53.08 -3.31 13.44
CA PHE A 202 52.48 -2.49 14.49
C PHE A 202 52.36 -3.29 15.78
N VAL A 203 51.78 -4.50 15.74
CA VAL A 203 51.64 -5.39 16.90
C VAL A 203 53.01 -5.80 17.45
N ASP A 204 53.94 -6.25 16.61
CA ASP A 204 55.32 -6.59 17.02
C ASP A 204 55.99 -5.46 17.80
N THR A 205 55.80 -4.22 17.32
CA THR A 205 56.39 -3.02 17.93
C THR A 205 55.68 -2.65 19.23
N ALA A 206 54.36 -2.74 19.25
CA ALA A 206 53.48 -2.35 20.35
C ALA A 206 53.51 -3.34 21.52
N SER A 207 53.55 -4.65 21.27
CA SER A 207 53.31 -5.69 22.29
C SER A 207 54.35 -6.82 22.33
N GLU A 208 55.27 -6.96 21.36
CA GLU A 208 56.18 -8.13 21.31
C GLU A 208 57.67 -7.82 21.48
N GLY A 209 58.05 -6.57 21.73
CA GLY A 209 59.45 -6.18 21.85
C GLY A 209 60.15 -6.81 23.08
N SER A 210 61.06 -7.75 22.82
CA SER A 210 61.80 -8.48 23.85
C SER A 210 62.85 -7.64 24.61
N GLY A 211 63.09 -8.00 25.88
CA GLY A 211 64.13 -7.41 26.75
C GLY A 211 63.60 -6.65 27.98
N PHE A 212 64.47 -6.33 28.93
CA PHE A 212 64.07 -5.58 30.14
C PHE A 212 63.71 -4.14 29.76
N GLY A 213 62.45 -3.73 30.00
CA GLY A 213 61.90 -2.47 29.50
C GLY A 213 61.60 -2.48 27.99
N GLY A 214 61.44 -3.67 27.40
CA GLY A 214 60.86 -3.86 26.06
C GLY A 214 59.34 -3.70 26.08
N SER A 215 58.73 -3.53 24.89
CA SER A 215 57.27 -3.32 24.77
C SER A 215 56.46 -4.49 25.31
N GLN A 216 56.92 -5.73 25.15
CA GLN A 216 56.25 -6.92 25.69
C GLN A 216 56.10 -6.88 27.21
N GLN A 217 57.20 -6.60 27.91
CA GLN A 217 57.15 -6.52 29.37
C GLN A 217 56.20 -5.43 29.86
N LEU A 218 56.18 -4.28 29.16
CA LEU A 218 55.36 -3.13 29.54
C LEU A 218 53.88 -3.34 29.20
N TRP A 219 53.59 -3.95 28.04
CA TRP A 219 52.25 -4.36 27.61
C TRP A 219 51.66 -5.39 28.58
N ASP A 220 52.38 -6.49 28.85
CA ASP A 220 51.93 -7.54 29.78
C ASP A 220 51.67 -6.98 31.19
N SER A 221 52.50 -6.03 31.63
CA SER A 221 52.32 -5.38 32.94
C SER A 221 51.08 -4.48 32.97
N MET A 222 50.76 -3.80 31.87
CA MET A 222 49.57 -2.98 31.74
C MET A 222 48.30 -3.84 31.71
N ILE A 223 48.28 -4.91 30.91
CA ILE A 223 47.15 -5.85 30.84
C ILE A 223 46.92 -6.55 32.19
N ASP A 224 47.98 -7.04 32.85
CA ASP A 224 47.88 -7.65 34.19
C ASP A 224 47.36 -6.65 35.24
N ALA A 225 47.74 -5.38 35.14
CA ALA A 225 47.22 -4.34 36.02
C ALA A 225 45.74 -4.04 35.79
N GLY A 226 45.27 -4.04 34.54
CA GLY A 226 43.84 -3.88 34.21
C GLY A 226 42.99 -5.02 34.78
N HIS A 227 43.46 -6.26 34.67
CA HIS A 227 42.77 -7.45 35.21
C HIS A 227 42.80 -7.54 36.73
N ASN A 228 43.95 -7.24 37.35
CA ASN A 228 44.19 -7.62 38.76
C ASN A 228 44.32 -6.44 39.73
N GLN A 229 44.46 -5.19 39.25
CA GLN A 229 44.77 -4.04 40.10
C GLN A 229 43.77 -2.89 40.01
N TYR A 230 43.26 -2.55 38.82
CA TYR A 230 42.49 -1.32 38.59
C TYR A 230 41.00 -1.50 38.32
N ASN A 231 40.47 -2.74 38.36
CA ASN A 231 39.08 -3.04 38.01
C ASN A 231 38.71 -2.51 36.60
N MET A 232 39.63 -2.66 35.65
CA MET A 232 39.49 -2.23 34.25
C MET A 232 39.63 -3.45 33.33
N SER A 233 39.00 -4.56 33.74
CA SER A 233 39.15 -5.84 33.04
C SER A 233 38.49 -5.81 31.66
N ALA A 234 37.42 -5.04 31.46
CA ALA A 234 36.82 -4.82 30.14
C ALA A 234 37.79 -4.05 29.22
N GLY A 235 38.41 -2.98 29.73
CA GLY A 235 39.48 -2.25 29.02
C GLY A 235 40.70 -3.10 28.66
N ALA A 236 41.14 -3.98 29.56
CA ALA A 236 42.23 -4.91 29.28
C ALA A 236 41.85 -5.97 28.23
N ASN A 237 40.65 -6.57 28.33
CA ASN A 237 40.14 -7.52 27.35
C ASN A 237 40.01 -6.92 25.95
N PHE A 238 39.57 -5.65 25.86
CA PHE A 238 39.50 -4.93 24.60
C PHE A 238 40.87 -4.73 23.98
N LEU A 239 41.87 -4.25 24.73
CA LEU A 239 43.23 -4.06 24.21
C LEU A 239 43.88 -5.36 23.74
N GLU A 240 43.66 -6.47 24.46
CA GLU A 240 44.11 -7.80 24.04
C GLU A 240 43.46 -8.20 22.71
N THR A 241 42.13 -8.04 22.60
CA THR A 241 41.38 -8.40 21.39
C THR A 241 41.70 -7.48 20.21
N MET A 242 41.99 -6.20 20.48
CA MET A 242 42.45 -5.23 19.49
C MET A 242 43.80 -5.67 18.90
N MET A 243 44.77 -6.06 19.72
CA MET A 243 46.06 -6.57 19.21
C MET A 243 45.91 -7.87 18.40
N VAL A 244 44.97 -8.74 18.79
CA VAL A 244 44.64 -9.97 18.04
C VAL A 244 44.01 -9.62 16.68
N TYR A 245 43.09 -8.66 16.64
CA TYR A 245 42.48 -8.17 15.40
C TYR A 245 43.52 -7.50 14.49
N LEU A 246 44.38 -6.64 15.02
CA LEU A 246 45.40 -5.95 14.24
C LEU A 246 46.49 -6.92 13.71
N ASP A 247 46.82 -8.00 14.43
CA ASP A 247 47.74 -9.02 13.91
C ASP A 247 47.06 -10.02 12.95
N SER A 248 45.73 -9.98 12.84
CA SER A 248 44.98 -10.88 11.96
C SER A 248 45.25 -10.58 10.48
N GLU A 249 45.10 -11.61 9.63
CA GLU A 249 45.13 -11.43 8.18
C GLU A 249 43.90 -10.67 7.65
N ASP A 250 42.85 -10.51 8.48
CA ASP A 250 41.56 -9.93 8.12
C ASP A 250 41.51 -8.40 8.21
N VAL A 251 42.40 -7.76 8.98
CA VAL A 251 42.34 -6.32 9.29
C VAL A 251 42.30 -5.40 8.06
N ASN A 252 43.03 -5.74 6.99
CA ASN A 252 43.00 -4.94 5.76
C ASN A 252 41.69 -5.15 4.99
N ALA A 253 41.15 -6.37 5.01
CA ALA A 253 39.90 -6.70 4.33
C ALA A 253 38.70 -6.09 5.05
N SER A 254 38.68 -6.09 6.39
CA SER A 254 37.64 -5.45 7.21
C SER A 254 37.63 -3.93 7.08
N LEU A 255 38.79 -3.27 7.11
CA LEU A 255 38.87 -1.82 6.88
C LEU A 255 38.49 -1.43 5.45
N SER A 256 38.90 -2.23 4.46
CA SER A 256 38.47 -2.07 3.06
C SER A 256 36.98 -2.30 2.86
N PHE A 257 36.36 -3.17 3.65
CA PHE A 257 34.93 -3.42 3.65
C PHE A 257 34.16 -2.23 4.25
N ILE A 258 34.57 -1.73 5.42
CA ILE A 258 33.94 -0.58 6.09
C ILE A 258 34.04 0.67 5.21
N THR A 259 35.22 0.99 4.69
CA THR A 259 35.42 2.14 3.78
C THR A 259 34.68 1.95 2.44
N GLY A 260 34.55 0.71 1.96
CA GLY A 260 33.74 0.36 0.80
C GLY A 260 32.25 0.59 1.01
N LEU A 261 31.70 0.22 2.17
CA LEU A 261 30.31 0.48 2.56
C LEU A 261 30.03 1.98 2.67
N LEU A 262 30.94 2.72 3.29
CA LEU A 262 30.81 4.18 3.42
C LEU A 262 30.85 4.87 2.05
N LEU A 263 31.72 4.41 1.14
CA LEU A 263 31.76 4.92 -0.24
C LEU A 263 30.49 4.54 -1.03
N TYR A 264 29.96 3.34 -0.80
CA TYR A 264 28.71 2.89 -1.41
C TYR A 264 27.52 3.74 -0.93
N ALA A 265 27.43 4.00 0.37
CA ALA A 265 26.42 4.89 0.94
C ALA A 265 26.58 6.34 0.47
N ASN A 266 27.82 6.83 0.34
CA ASN A 266 28.11 8.17 -0.16
C ASN A 266 27.61 8.41 -1.58
N ASN A 267 27.74 7.40 -2.43
CA ASN A 267 27.38 7.50 -3.86
C ASN A 267 25.99 6.93 -4.14
N PHE A 268 25.20 6.61 -3.10
CA PHE A 268 23.87 6.05 -3.27
C PHE A 268 22.97 7.08 -3.99
N PRO A 269 22.51 6.79 -5.22
CA PRO A 269 21.67 7.72 -5.96
C PRO A 269 20.28 7.71 -5.31
N LEU A 270 19.88 8.82 -4.70
CA LEU A 270 18.50 8.96 -4.24
C LEU A 270 17.62 9.39 -5.42
N PRO A 271 16.41 8.82 -5.55
CA PRO A 271 15.56 9.15 -6.67
C PRO A 271 15.09 10.60 -6.52
N ARG A 272 15.23 11.41 -7.56
CA ARG A 272 14.68 12.80 -7.61
C ARG A 272 13.31 12.83 -8.25
N THR A 273 13.04 11.84 -9.06
CA THR A 273 11.81 11.66 -9.81
C THR A 273 11.41 10.20 -9.78
N PHE A 274 10.16 9.90 -10.14
CA PHE A 274 9.68 8.52 -10.17
C PHE A 274 10.40 7.63 -11.21
N TYR A 275 11.16 8.23 -12.13
CA TYR A 275 11.96 7.53 -13.14
C TYR A 275 13.30 7.06 -12.59
N ASP A 276 13.81 7.71 -11.55
CA ASP A 276 15.17 7.50 -11.07
C ASP A 276 15.27 6.24 -10.19
N PHE A 277 14.14 5.58 -9.90
CA PHE A 277 14.13 4.30 -9.18
C PHE A 277 14.79 3.17 -9.97
N GLU A 278 14.85 3.24 -11.31
CA GLU A 278 15.63 2.30 -12.11
C GLU A 278 17.13 2.45 -11.78
N GLU A 279 17.63 3.67 -11.65
CA GLU A 279 19.02 3.94 -11.26
C GLU A 279 19.31 3.49 -9.83
N VAL A 280 18.36 3.65 -8.90
CA VAL A 280 18.46 3.09 -7.54
C VAL A 280 18.60 1.56 -7.59
N PHE A 281 17.76 0.89 -8.38
CA PHE A 281 17.80 -0.56 -8.51
C PHE A 281 19.06 -1.05 -9.21
N GLU A 282 19.49 -0.40 -10.29
CA GLU A 282 20.76 -0.68 -10.96
C GLU A 282 21.96 -0.46 -10.01
N TYR A 283 21.96 0.62 -9.22
CA TYR A 283 23.01 0.89 -8.26
C TYR A 283 23.02 -0.13 -7.12
N ILE A 284 21.87 -0.55 -6.61
CA ILE A 284 21.75 -1.67 -5.66
C ILE A 284 22.32 -2.96 -6.27
N GLN A 285 22.12 -3.21 -7.56
CA GLN A 285 22.72 -4.35 -8.27
C GLN A 285 24.23 -4.21 -8.49
N THR A 286 24.79 -2.99 -8.48
CA THR A 286 26.25 -2.80 -8.55
C THR A 286 26.95 -3.17 -7.25
N PHE A 287 26.21 -3.26 -6.13
CA PHE A 287 26.74 -3.87 -4.93
C PHE A 287 26.90 -5.37 -5.19
N ASP A 288 28.11 -5.79 -5.55
CA ASP A 288 28.47 -7.19 -5.67
C ASP A 288 28.95 -7.69 -4.29
N PRO A 289 28.07 -8.31 -3.47
CA PRO A 289 28.49 -8.89 -2.21
C PRO A 289 29.58 -9.94 -2.45
N ILE A 290 29.57 -10.68 -3.57
CA ILE A 290 30.58 -11.69 -3.89
C ILE A 290 31.95 -11.02 -4.12
N GLU A 291 32.04 -9.89 -4.83
CA GLU A 291 33.32 -9.16 -5.01
C GLU A 291 33.83 -8.53 -3.69
N ASN A 292 32.94 -8.04 -2.84
CA ASN A 292 33.34 -7.47 -1.53
C ASN A 292 33.68 -8.56 -0.49
N PHE A 293 33.01 -9.71 -0.52
CA PHE A 293 33.30 -10.86 0.35
C PHE A 293 34.49 -11.70 -0.15
N THR A 294 34.77 -11.75 -1.46
CA THR A 294 36.01 -12.34 -2.01
C THR A 294 37.26 -11.52 -1.69
N ARG A 295 37.16 -10.33 -1.08
CA ARG A 295 38.34 -9.66 -0.49
C ARG A 295 38.85 -10.35 0.79
N LEU A 296 38.04 -11.23 1.38
CA LEU A 296 38.42 -12.17 2.43
C LEU A 296 38.97 -13.50 1.84
N GLU A 297 39.08 -13.61 0.51
CA GLU A 297 39.65 -14.78 -0.18
C GLU A 297 41.13 -14.95 0.20
N GLY A 298 41.42 -16.05 0.92
CA GLY A 298 42.76 -16.39 1.39
C GLY A 298 42.91 -16.46 2.91
N THR A 299 41.88 -16.07 3.67
CA THR A 299 41.89 -16.15 5.13
C THR A 299 41.37 -17.52 5.58
N THR A 300 42.06 -18.16 6.53
CA THR A 300 41.80 -19.57 6.91
C THR A 300 40.40 -19.82 7.48
N ASP A 301 39.70 -18.78 7.93
CA ASP A 301 38.44 -18.89 8.65
C ASP A 301 37.21 -18.61 7.75
N PHE A 302 37.36 -17.88 6.64
CA PHE A 302 36.26 -17.64 5.68
C PHE A 302 35.95 -18.90 4.84
N GLU A 303 36.96 -19.67 4.45
CA GLU A 303 36.78 -20.97 3.79
C GLU A 303 35.98 -21.95 4.68
N ALA A 304 36.15 -21.89 6.00
CA ALA A 304 35.38 -22.70 6.95
C ALA A 304 33.92 -22.23 7.06
N ALA A 305 33.67 -20.92 7.09
CA ALA A 305 32.34 -20.32 7.14
C ALA A 305 31.53 -20.58 5.85
N TYR A 306 32.15 -20.42 4.67
CA TYR A 306 31.51 -20.69 3.37
C TYR A 306 31.12 -22.17 3.19
N ASN A 307 31.98 -23.10 3.60
CA ASN A 307 31.69 -24.54 3.55
C ASN A 307 30.67 -24.98 4.62
N ALA A 308 30.58 -24.27 5.74
CA ALA A 308 29.55 -24.48 6.76
C ALA A 308 28.17 -24.00 6.27
N LEU A 309 28.11 -22.87 5.57
CA LEU A 309 26.90 -22.26 5.00
C LEU A 309 26.19 -23.19 3.99
N LEU A 310 26.96 -23.87 3.13
CA LEU A 310 26.44 -24.79 2.10
C LEU A 310 26.37 -26.26 2.58
N GLY A 311 26.73 -26.51 3.84
CA GLY A 311 26.77 -27.85 4.43
C GLY A 311 27.72 -28.84 3.72
N SER A 312 28.67 -28.36 2.90
CA SER A 312 29.63 -29.19 2.15
C SER A 312 30.87 -28.43 1.65
N ASN A 313 31.93 -29.17 1.27
CA ASN A 313 33.25 -28.64 0.88
C ASN A 313 33.28 -28.10 -0.58
N GLU A 314 32.44 -27.13 -0.92
CA GLU A 314 32.26 -26.67 -2.30
C GLU A 314 33.25 -25.59 -2.75
N TRP A 315 33.93 -24.90 -1.81
CA TRP A 315 34.95 -23.89 -2.11
C TRP A 315 36.13 -24.43 -2.94
N SER A 316 36.70 -25.57 -2.53
CA SER A 316 37.80 -26.23 -3.25
C SER A 316 37.40 -26.72 -4.66
N ALA A 317 36.11 -26.97 -4.89
CA ALA A 317 35.59 -27.37 -6.21
C ALA A 317 35.45 -26.16 -7.16
N LEU A 318 35.08 -24.98 -6.64
CA LEU A 318 34.99 -23.73 -7.38
C LEU A 318 36.38 -23.24 -7.81
N GLU A 319 37.33 -23.19 -6.87
CA GLU A 319 38.73 -22.80 -7.11
C GLU A 319 39.38 -23.71 -8.17
N GLN A 320 39.20 -25.02 -8.04
CA GLN A 320 39.74 -26.00 -8.99
C GLN A 320 39.01 -25.98 -10.33
N ALA A 321 37.74 -25.56 -10.40
CA ALA A 321 37.02 -25.35 -11.66
C ALA A 321 37.56 -24.13 -12.41
N ILE A 322 37.84 -23.02 -11.72
CA ILE A 322 38.43 -21.79 -12.26
C ILE A 322 39.87 -22.03 -12.74
N GLU A 323 40.70 -22.72 -11.96
CA GLU A 323 42.06 -23.11 -12.39
C GLU A 323 42.05 -24.06 -13.59
N ASN A 324 41.11 -25.00 -13.66
CA ASN A 324 40.94 -25.91 -14.79
C ASN A 324 40.48 -25.16 -16.05
N LEU A 325 39.60 -24.16 -15.93
CA LEU A 325 39.17 -23.30 -17.03
C LEU A 325 40.33 -22.43 -17.54
N ALA A 326 41.11 -21.84 -16.64
CA ALA A 326 42.29 -21.04 -16.93
C ALA A 326 43.43 -21.85 -17.60
N ASN A 327 43.58 -23.12 -17.22
CA ASN A 327 44.53 -24.06 -17.83
C ASN A 327 43.95 -24.88 -18.99
N ASN A 328 42.70 -24.61 -19.39
CA ASN A 328 41.98 -25.24 -20.49
C ASN A 328 41.84 -26.79 -20.36
N GLN A 329 41.71 -27.27 -19.13
CA GLN A 329 41.47 -28.67 -18.79
C GLN A 329 40.01 -28.83 -18.31
N LYS A 330 39.32 -29.89 -18.77
CA LYS A 330 37.93 -30.21 -18.38
C LYS A 330 36.92 -29.02 -18.42
N PRO A 331 36.92 -28.18 -19.47
CA PRO A 331 36.21 -26.90 -19.46
C PRO A 331 34.69 -27.01 -19.26
N PHE A 332 34.04 -28.09 -19.73
CA PHE A 332 32.60 -28.30 -19.54
C PHE A 332 32.20 -28.72 -18.12
N GLU A 333 33.04 -29.51 -17.44
CA GLU A 333 32.81 -29.95 -16.06
C GLU A 333 33.04 -28.77 -15.11
N SER A 334 34.08 -27.98 -15.37
CA SER A 334 34.35 -26.71 -14.69
C SER A 334 33.23 -25.68 -14.86
N MET A 335 32.67 -25.53 -16.07
CA MET A 335 31.54 -24.62 -16.31
C MET A 335 30.26 -25.07 -15.61
N GLN A 336 30.03 -26.37 -15.45
CA GLN A 336 28.87 -26.89 -14.71
C GLN A 336 28.99 -26.64 -13.20
N ILE A 337 30.18 -26.78 -12.63
CA ILE A 337 30.45 -26.49 -11.21
C ILE A 337 30.33 -24.99 -10.93
N ILE A 338 30.81 -24.14 -11.86
CA ILE A 338 30.65 -22.68 -11.79
C ILE A 338 29.16 -22.29 -11.91
N MET A 339 28.42 -22.86 -12.87
CA MET A 339 26.98 -22.58 -13.06
C MET A 339 26.11 -23.10 -11.91
N GLN A 340 26.52 -24.17 -11.21
CA GLN A 340 25.80 -24.72 -10.06
C GLN A 340 25.96 -23.86 -8.79
N ASN A 341 27.14 -23.27 -8.58
CA ASN A 341 27.36 -22.30 -7.50
C ASN A 341 26.70 -20.95 -7.80
N ILE A 342 26.70 -20.51 -9.07
CA ILE A 342 25.97 -19.31 -9.50
C ILE A 342 24.46 -19.51 -9.35
N ALA A 343 23.92 -20.69 -9.62
CA ALA A 343 22.49 -20.99 -9.44
C ALA A 343 22.04 -21.07 -7.97
N LEU A 344 22.95 -21.34 -7.02
CA LEU A 344 22.69 -21.24 -5.58
C LEU A 344 22.65 -19.78 -5.09
N LEU A 345 23.27 -18.85 -5.82
CA LEU A 345 23.33 -17.42 -5.52
C LEU A 345 22.36 -16.56 -6.36
N ALA A 346 21.74 -17.13 -7.40
CA ALA A 346 21.03 -16.36 -8.44
C ALA A 346 19.54 -16.77 -8.64
N VAL A 347 18.89 -17.34 -7.62
CA VAL A 347 17.42 -17.57 -7.67
C VAL A 347 16.73 -16.71 -6.61
N SER A 348 16.47 -15.45 -6.99
CA SER A 348 15.33 -14.61 -6.55
C SER A 348 15.12 -14.40 -5.04
N ASN A 349 15.86 -13.48 -4.39
CA ASN A 349 15.35 -12.38 -3.53
C ASN A 349 16.51 -11.59 -2.87
N HIS A 350 17.18 -10.71 -3.62
CA HIS A 350 18.44 -10.09 -3.18
C HIS A 350 18.41 -9.16 -1.95
N PRO A 351 17.33 -8.44 -1.57
CA PRO A 351 17.29 -7.75 -0.27
C PRO A 351 17.27 -8.74 0.91
N GLN A 352 16.57 -9.87 0.73
CA GLN A 352 16.53 -10.94 1.72
C GLN A 352 17.87 -11.67 1.78
N ASP A 353 18.54 -11.93 0.65
CA ASP A 353 19.84 -12.60 0.64
C ASP A 353 20.98 -11.74 1.24
N ILE A 354 20.95 -10.41 1.05
CA ILE A 354 21.87 -9.49 1.75
C ILE A 354 21.53 -9.46 3.24
N SER A 355 20.25 -9.39 3.59
CA SER A 355 19.84 -9.47 5.00
C SER A 355 20.19 -10.82 5.63
N GLU A 356 20.14 -11.91 4.88
CA GLU A 356 20.41 -13.27 5.35
C GLU A 356 21.92 -13.50 5.47
N ALA A 357 22.73 -13.02 4.52
CA ALA A 357 24.18 -13.00 4.66
C ALA A 357 24.67 -12.10 5.80
N LEU A 358 24.04 -10.94 6.01
CA LEU A 358 24.34 -10.04 7.13
C LEU A 358 23.86 -10.63 8.46
N MET A 359 22.69 -11.29 8.49
CA MET A 359 22.16 -12.01 9.65
C MET A 359 23.00 -13.24 9.99
N THR A 360 23.57 -13.95 9.02
CA THR A 360 24.52 -15.04 9.26
C THR A 360 25.89 -14.54 9.72
N TRP A 361 26.36 -13.40 9.23
CA TRP A 361 27.53 -12.73 9.82
C TRP A 361 27.23 -12.22 11.24
N LEU A 362 26.01 -11.79 11.54
CA LEU A 362 25.58 -11.40 12.88
C LEU A 362 25.24 -12.61 13.78
N GLU A 363 25.07 -13.81 13.25
CA GLU A 363 24.59 -14.99 14.00
C GLU A 363 25.50 -15.35 15.19
N PRO A 364 26.84 -15.40 15.07
CA PRO A 364 27.71 -15.59 16.23
C PRO A 364 27.58 -14.48 17.28
N LEU A 365 27.30 -13.23 16.86
CA LEU A 365 27.06 -12.08 17.75
C LEU A 365 25.72 -12.21 18.48
N MET A 366 24.68 -12.68 17.80
CA MET A 366 23.34 -12.91 18.36
C MET A 366 23.30 -14.12 19.30
N GLU A 367 24.05 -15.17 18.99
CA GLU A 367 24.14 -16.39 19.81
C GLU A 367 25.13 -16.25 20.98
N GLY A 368 25.93 -15.18 21.00
CA GLY A 368 26.96 -14.95 22.01
C GLY A 368 28.10 -15.99 21.96
N ASP A 369 28.33 -16.60 20.80
CA ASP A 369 29.33 -17.66 20.60
C ASP A 369 30.71 -17.06 20.32
N PHE A 370 31.33 -16.53 21.38
CA PHE A 370 32.62 -15.84 21.30
C PHE A 370 33.75 -16.70 20.70
N GLU A 371 33.70 -18.03 20.82
CA GLU A 371 34.74 -18.92 20.30
C GLU A 371 34.68 -19.09 18.77
N ASN A 372 33.52 -18.87 18.15
CA ASN A 372 33.31 -18.96 16.71
C ASN A 372 33.23 -17.58 16.00
N MET A 373 33.42 -16.49 16.73
CA MET A 373 33.49 -15.13 16.18
C MET A 373 34.82 -14.85 15.48
N THR A 374 34.77 -14.12 14.36
CA THR A 374 35.93 -13.49 13.71
C THR A 374 36.62 -12.46 14.63
N PRO A 375 37.91 -12.13 14.43
CA PRO A 375 38.61 -11.14 15.26
C PRO A 375 37.92 -9.76 15.31
N LEU A 376 37.26 -9.33 14.23
CA LEU A 376 36.47 -8.09 14.22
C LEU A 376 35.20 -8.21 15.09
N GLN A 377 34.47 -9.32 15.01
CA GLN A 377 33.29 -9.56 15.84
C GLN A 377 33.65 -9.62 17.32
N GLN A 378 34.76 -10.29 17.66
CA GLN A 378 35.29 -10.31 19.02
C GLN A 378 35.64 -8.90 19.50
N LEU A 379 36.24 -8.06 18.64
CA LEU A 379 36.54 -6.67 18.96
C LEU A 379 35.26 -5.86 19.22
N ILE A 380 34.22 -6.01 18.40
CA ILE A 380 32.91 -5.36 18.59
C ILE A 380 32.28 -5.79 19.93
N VAL A 381 32.30 -7.08 20.27
CA VAL A 381 31.77 -7.57 21.56
C VAL A 381 32.52 -6.95 22.73
N ARG A 382 33.86 -6.91 22.68
CA ARG A 382 34.66 -6.26 23.74
C ARG A 382 34.42 -4.76 23.83
N TRP A 383 34.11 -4.11 22.72
CA TRP A 383 33.72 -2.71 22.70
C TRP A 383 32.38 -2.50 23.43
N VAL A 384 31.36 -3.30 23.11
CA VAL A 384 30.04 -3.24 23.77
C VAL A 384 30.17 -3.53 25.28
N GLU A 385 30.94 -4.54 25.67
CA GLU A 385 31.22 -4.84 27.08
C GLU A 385 31.90 -3.67 27.81
N MET A 386 32.74 -2.88 27.12
CA MET A 386 33.31 -1.66 27.70
C MET A 386 32.29 -0.51 27.78
N ALA A 387 31.34 -0.44 26.84
CA ALA A 387 30.30 0.57 26.85
C ALA A 387 29.38 0.43 28.07
N ASP A 388 29.10 -0.81 28.51
CA ASP A 388 28.34 -1.10 29.73
C ASP A 388 29.01 -0.61 31.02
N GLU A 389 30.30 -0.28 30.95
CA GLU A 389 31.09 0.22 32.08
C GLU A 389 31.29 1.75 32.06
N LEU A 390 30.73 2.46 31.07
CA LEU A 390 30.77 3.92 30.99
C LEU A 390 29.84 4.55 32.03
N ASP A 391 30.37 5.48 32.82
CA ASP A 391 29.57 6.36 33.68
C ASP A 391 29.14 7.60 32.90
N GLY A 392 27.83 7.73 32.64
CA GLY A 392 27.26 8.83 31.87
C GLY A 392 27.46 10.24 32.45
N GLU A 393 27.91 10.39 33.71
CA GLU A 393 28.23 11.71 34.29
C GLU A 393 29.74 12.05 34.27
N THR A 394 30.63 11.05 34.22
CA THR A 394 32.08 11.30 34.34
C THR A 394 32.88 10.91 33.12
N ASP A 395 32.45 9.88 32.41
CA ASP A 395 33.14 9.30 31.25
C ASP A 395 32.63 9.87 29.94
N ILE A 396 31.41 10.43 29.95
CA ILE A 396 30.81 11.16 28.84
C ILE A 396 30.77 12.63 29.24
N GLN A 397 31.55 13.47 28.56
CA GLN A 397 31.60 14.90 28.84
C GLN A 397 31.19 15.70 27.61
N ASP A 398 30.09 16.43 27.75
CA ASP A 398 29.75 17.56 26.90
C ASP A 398 30.40 18.83 27.51
N THR A 399 31.36 19.41 26.79
CA THR A 399 32.16 20.56 27.24
C THR A 399 31.71 21.89 26.63
N ASP A 400 30.91 21.86 25.58
CA ASP A 400 30.43 23.06 24.88
C ASP A 400 28.92 23.32 25.00
N GLY A 401 28.17 22.36 25.54
CA GLY A 401 26.77 22.44 25.93
C GLY A 401 25.79 22.13 24.81
N ASP A 402 26.21 21.39 23.78
CA ASP A 402 25.40 20.95 22.65
C ASP A 402 24.67 19.61 22.88
N GLU A 403 24.79 19.05 24.10
CA GLU A 403 24.25 17.74 24.50
C GLU A 403 24.90 16.55 23.75
N ILE A 404 25.99 16.77 23.03
CA ILE A 404 26.79 15.76 22.35
C ILE A 404 28.09 15.53 23.15
N PRO A 405 28.53 14.27 23.28
CA PRO A 405 29.80 13.99 23.95
C PRO A 405 31.00 14.55 23.18
N ASP A 406 31.68 15.55 23.74
CA ASP A 406 32.98 16.04 23.26
C ASP A 406 34.13 15.09 23.62
N VAL A 407 33.95 14.30 24.69
CA VAL A 407 34.93 13.34 25.18
C VAL A 407 34.20 12.10 25.67
N ILE A 408 34.58 10.93 25.13
CA ILE A 408 34.14 9.61 25.60
C ILE A 408 35.36 8.85 26.13
N MET A 409 35.51 8.82 27.46
CA MET A 409 36.66 8.20 28.10
C MET A 409 36.43 6.71 28.36
N TRP A 410 36.96 5.85 27.47
CA TRP A 410 36.82 4.40 27.60
C TRP A 410 37.71 3.80 28.71
N GLN A 411 37.32 2.64 29.26
CA GLN A 411 38.11 1.95 30.30
C GLN A 411 39.56 1.66 29.90
N TYR A 412 39.82 1.39 28.62
CA TYR A 412 41.18 1.14 28.15
C TYR A 412 42.05 2.41 28.15
N GLU A 413 41.45 3.59 27.99
CA GLU A 413 42.15 4.88 28.07
C GLU A 413 42.52 5.22 29.51
N TYR A 414 41.62 4.93 30.46
CA TYR A 414 41.97 4.97 31.87
C TYR A 414 43.13 4.03 32.21
N LEU A 415 43.19 2.85 31.58
CA LEU A 415 44.30 1.92 31.73
C LEU A 415 45.61 2.49 31.16
N LEU A 416 45.57 3.20 30.02
CA LEU A 416 46.71 3.94 29.45
C LEU A 416 47.19 5.09 30.36
N GLN A 417 46.32 5.65 31.21
CA GLN A 417 46.67 6.68 32.19
C GLN A 417 47.31 6.13 33.48
N THR A 418 47.29 4.81 33.71
CA THR A 418 47.93 4.18 34.88
C THR A 418 49.46 4.28 34.85
N THR A 419 50.13 3.91 35.95
CA THR A 419 51.61 3.97 36.00
C THR A 419 52.25 3.02 34.98
N GLU A 420 51.63 1.86 34.78
CA GLU A 420 51.99 0.82 33.82
C GLU A 420 51.70 1.28 32.39
N GLY A 421 50.51 1.83 32.13
CA GLY A 421 50.13 2.42 30.83
C GLY A 421 51.04 3.56 30.41
N GLN A 422 51.32 4.52 31.30
CA GLN A 422 52.25 5.63 31.04
C GLN A 422 53.69 5.16 30.78
N ALA A 423 54.10 4.03 31.37
CA ALA A 423 55.41 3.45 31.08
C ALA A 423 55.46 2.84 29.66
N TRP A 424 54.36 2.23 29.21
CA TRP A 424 54.20 1.76 27.83
C TRP A 424 54.12 2.94 26.84
N THR A 425 53.28 3.94 27.09
CA THR A 425 53.16 5.16 26.27
C THR A 425 54.49 5.89 26.13
N ALA A 426 55.22 6.11 27.23
CA ALA A 426 56.55 6.75 27.18
C ALA A 426 57.57 5.93 26.38
N LYS A 427 57.44 4.60 26.38
CA LYS A 427 58.25 3.71 25.55
C LYS A 427 57.89 3.86 24.07
N MET A 428 56.61 3.87 23.72
CA MET A 428 56.15 4.08 22.34
C MET A 428 56.59 5.45 21.81
N GLN A 429 56.32 6.53 22.55
CA GLN A 429 56.76 7.89 22.18
C GLN A 429 58.28 8.02 21.94
N SER A 430 59.10 7.27 22.68
CA SER A 430 60.56 7.35 22.56
C SER A 430 61.19 6.41 21.53
N SER A 431 60.52 5.32 21.17
CA SER A 431 61.09 4.27 20.31
C SER A 431 60.29 3.93 19.06
N ALA A 432 59.00 4.27 19.02
CA ALA A 432 58.07 4.04 17.92
C ALA A 432 56.91 5.07 17.99
N SER A 433 57.20 6.34 17.74
CA SER A 433 56.20 7.43 17.89
C SER A 433 54.96 7.21 17.04
N TRP A 434 55.11 6.60 15.85
CA TRP A 434 54.00 6.25 14.95
C TRP A 434 52.99 5.26 15.55
N VAL A 435 53.40 4.37 16.47
CA VAL A 435 52.47 3.50 17.20
C VAL A 435 51.62 4.33 18.16
N ASN A 436 52.24 5.31 18.83
CA ASN A 436 51.52 6.23 19.70
C ASN A 436 50.56 7.11 18.90
N ASP A 437 51.01 7.65 17.75
CA ASP A 437 50.18 8.51 16.90
C ASP A 437 48.94 7.77 16.36
N ALA A 438 49.05 6.47 16.01
CA ALA A 438 47.91 5.68 15.54
C ALA A 438 46.97 5.22 16.67
N VAL A 439 47.47 5.02 17.89
CA VAL A 439 46.61 4.81 19.07
C VAL A 439 45.90 6.10 19.46
N ASP A 440 46.57 7.25 19.36
CA ASP A 440 45.95 8.55 19.61
C ASP A 440 44.77 8.82 18.64
N ASP A 441 44.91 8.51 17.33
CA ASP A 441 43.78 8.60 16.38
C ASP A 441 42.66 7.61 16.67
N PHE A 442 43.00 6.38 17.04
CA PHE A 442 42.00 5.37 17.37
C PHE A 442 41.15 5.79 18.57
N ASN A 443 41.76 6.53 19.51
CA ASN A 443 41.04 7.07 20.66
C ASN A 443 40.08 8.21 20.29
N THR A 444 40.34 9.01 19.24
CA THR A 444 39.44 10.11 18.83
C THR A 444 38.43 9.69 17.76
N LEU A 445 38.66 8.56 17.09
CA LEU A 445 37.80 8.04 16.02
C LEU A 445 36.30 8.01 16.39
N PRO A 446 35.86 7.58 17.59
CA PRO A 446 34.44 7.59 17.95
C PRO A 446 33.84 9.00 18.02
N GLU A 447 34.54 9.94 18.65
CA GLU A 447 34.15 11.36 18.74
C GLU A 447 34.14 12.02 17.37
N ASP A 448 35.15 11.75 16.53
CA ASP A 448 35.26 12.30 15.18
C ASP A 448 34.09 11.80 14.30
N ILE A 449 33.73 10.51 14.38
CA ILE A 449 32.57 9.94 13.67
C ILE A 449 31.26 10.58 14.13
N LEU A 450 31.05 10.71 15.45
CA LEU A 450 29.84 11.34 16.00
C LEU A 450 29.75 12.82 15.59
N GLY A 451 30.88 13.54 15.62
CA GLY A 451 30.97 14.93 15.17
C GLY A 451 30.59 15.11 13.71
N HIS A 452 31.03 14.21 12.81
CA HIS A 452 30.64 14.24 11.39
C HIS A 452 29.14 13.99 11.21
N ILE A 453 28.54 13.06 11.96
CA ILE A 453 27.10 12.75 11.91
C ILE A 453 26.26 13.95 12.38
N VAL A 454 26.64 14.57 13.50
CA VAL A 454 25.95 15.77 14.01
C VAL A 454 26.07 16.93 13.03
N THR A 455 27.28 17.20 12.54
CA THR A 455 27.52 18.29 11.58
C THR A 455 26.66 18.13 10.32
N SER A 456 26.41 16.88 9.89
CA SER A 456 25.44 16.56 8.85
C SER A 456 24.02 16.94 9.27
N MET A 457 23.54 16.46 10.42
CA MET A 457 22.16 16.66 10.89
C MET A 457 21.82 18.13 11.16
N GLU A 458 22.78 18.92 11.63
CA GLU A 458 22.61 20.36 11.86
C GLU A 458 22.65 21.20 10.58
N ASN A 459 22.98 20.58 9.44
CA ASN A 459 23.04 21.30 8.18
C ASN A 459 21.65 21.82 7.81
N PRO A 460 21.49 23.14 7.52
CA PRO A 460 20.20 23.74 7.21
C PRO A 460 19.45 23.07 6.04
N VAL A 461 20.13 22.32 5.17
CA VAL A 461 19.50 21.60 4.07
C VAL A 461 18.50 20.53 4.55
N TRP A 462 18.72 19.91 5.72
CA TRP A 462 17.74 18.99 6.32
C TRP A 462 16.48 19.71 6.79
N GLY A 463 16.59 20.97 7.21
CA GLY A 463 15.43 21.82 7.50
C GLY A 463 14.59 22.10 6.27
N GLU A 464 15.22 22.34 5.12
CA GLU A 464 14.52 22.53 3.83
C GLU A 464 13.81 21.23 3.38
N ALA A 465 14.41 20.06 3.61
CA ALA A 465 13.75 18.77 3.37
C ALA A 465 12.56 18.52 4.32
N GLY A 466 12.68 18.92 5.58
CA GLY A 466 11.57 18.90 6.55
C GLY A 466 10.41 19.81 6.14
N GLU A 467 10.69 21.03 5.66
CA GLU A 467 9.68 21.96 5.14
C GLU A 467 8.96 21.38 3.91
N ALA A 468 9.69 20.72 3.01
CA ALA A 468 9.09 20.05 1.85
C ALA A 468 8.14 18.92 2.26
N LEU A 469 8.50 18.14 3.28
CA LEU A 469 7.64 17.08 3.84
C LEU A 469 6.39 17.65 4.52
N GLU A 470 6.51 18.75 5.27
CA GLU A 470 5.38 19.44 5.90
C GLU A 470 4.40 19.96 4.84
N VAL A 471 4.91 20.67 3.82
CA VAL A 471 4.10 21.17 2.69
C VAL A 471 3.38 20.05 1.95
N PHE A 472 4.04 18.90 1.75
CA PHE A 472 3.43 17.74 1.12
C PHE A 472 2.36 17.10 2.00
N GLY A 473 2.59 17.00 3.31
CA GLY A 473 1.61 16.53 4.29
C GLY A 473 0.36 17.39 4.29
N ASP A 474 0.51 18.71 4.34
CA ASP A 474 -0.59 19.68 4.24
C ASP A 474 -1.34 19.55 2.91
N TRP A 475 -0.61 19.34 1.81
CA TRP A 475 -1.23 19.14 0.50
C TRP A 475 -2.06 17.85 0.45
N ILE A 476 -1.53 16.72 0.96
CA ILE A 476 -2.27 15.44 1.04
C ILE A 476 -3.52 15.59 1.90
N GLU A 477 -3.42 16.22 3.07
CA GLU A 477 -4.59 16.39 3.96
C GLU A 477 -5.72 17.09 3.20
N ASN A 478 -5.43 18.22 2.57
CA ASN A 478 -6.42 18.97 1.80
C ASN A 478 -6.91 18.22 0.55
N ALA A 479 -6.03 17.48 -0.14
CA ALA A 479 -6.41 16.70 -1.33
C ALA A 479 -7.23 15.44 -0.99
N SER A 480 -7.07 14.89 0.23
CA SER A 480 -7.80 13.73 0.73
C SER A 480 -9.23 14.05 1.16
N GLY A 481 -9.55 15.34 1.29
CA GLY A 481 -10.85 15.85 1.71
C GLY A 481 -10.84 16.33 3.17
N VAL A 482 -12.00 16.78 3.63
CA VAL A 482 -12.16 17.21 5.02
C VAL A 482 -12.82 16.08 5.79
N ASP A 483 -12.06 15.27 6.52
CA ASP A 483 -12.61 14.39 7.55
C ASP A 483 -11.90 14.70 8.87
N ARG A 484 -12.65 15.27 9.82
CA ARG A 484 -12.12 15.71 11.10
C ARG A 484 -13.07 15.35 12.20
N TYR A 485 -12.50 14.83 13.28
CA TYR A 485 -13.20 14.48 14.50
C TYR A 485 -12.54 15.23 15.65
N MET A 486 -13.28 16.13 16.29
CA MET A 486 -12.75 17.00 17.33
C MET A 486 -13.56 16.80 18.61
N TYR A 487 -12.87 16.70 19.73
CA TYR A 487 -13.49 16.49 21.03
C TYR A 487 -13.11 17.61 22.01
N TRP A 488 -14.05 17.98 22.86
CA TRP A 488 -13.85 18.93 23.96
C TRP A 488 -14.44 18.36 25.26
N PRO A 489 -13.75 18.46 26.41
CA PRO A 489 -12.39 18.95 26.56
C PRO A 489 -11.37 17.99 25.93
N ASP A 490 -10.31 18.55 25.36
CA ASP A 490 -9.24 17.78 24.72
C ASP A 490 -8.51 16.93 25.78
N TYR A 491 -8.60 15.61 25.65
CA TYR A 491 -7.87 14.66 26.50
C TYR A 491 -6.63 14.22 25.73
N GLU A 492 -5.59 15.06 25.70
CA GLU A 492 -4.28 14.60 25.25
C GLU A 492 -3.83 13.43 26.15
N GLU A 493 -3.38 12.32 25.55
CA GLU A 493 -2.66 11.26 26.27
C GLU A 493 -1.44 11.92 26.92
N GLU A 494 -1.47 12.12 28.24
CA GLU A 494 -0.38 12.71 29.00
C GLU A 494 0.92 11.93 28.73
N GLU A 495 1.82 12.49 27.91
CA GLU A 495 3.24 12.19 28.09
C GLU A 495 3.58 12.52 29.55
N GLU A 496 4.24 11.59 30.24
CA GLU A 496 4.55 11.71 31.68
C GLU A 496 5.29 13.03 31.99
N GLY A 497 4.56 14.09 32.32
CA GLY A 497 5.14 15.38 32.72
C GLY A 497 4.40 16.66 32.34
N SER A 498 3.37 16.65 31.48
CA SER A 498 2.65 17.87 31.12
C SER A 498 1.52 18.20 32.11
N GLU A 499 1.55 19.39 32.71
CA GLU A 499 0.43 19.90 33.52
C GLU A 499 -0.84 19.99 32.66
N SER A 500 -1.94 19.37 33.12
CA SER A 500 -3.24 19.42 32.43
C SER A 500 -3.62 20.86 32.07
N PRO A 501 -4.09 21.13 30.84
CA PRO A 501 -4.41 22.49 30.42
C PRO A 501 -5.52 23.09 31.31
N PRO A 502 -5.48 24.41 31.60
CA PRO A 502 -6.50 25.06 32.42
C PRO A 502 -7.89 24.90 31.76
N GLN A 503 -8.89 24.53 32.56
CA GLN A 503 -10.30 24.57 32.15
C GLN A 503 -10.65 26.01 31.75
N ASP A 504 -10.72 26.27 30.45
CA ASP A 504 -11.31 27.48 29.92
C ASP A 504 -12.84 27.36 30.04
N ASP A 505 -13.52 28.41 30.51
CA ASP A 505 -15.00 28.45 30.64
C ASP A 505 -15.72 28.43 29.25
N SER A 506 -14.96 28.46 28.15
CA SER A 506 -15.47 28.47 26.76
C SER A 506 -15.16 27.16 26.01
N ILE A 507 -16.17 26.59 25.36
CA ILE A 507 -16.03 25.40 24.50
C ILE A 507 -15.34 25.81 23.19
N VAL A 508 -14.10 25.35 22.98
CA VAL A 508 -13.27 25.68 21.82
C VAL A 508 -12.68 24.40 21.22
N PHE A 509 -12.89 24.19 19.92
CA PHE A 509 -12.30 23.08 19.18
C PHE A 509 -10.94 23.51 18.62
N ARG A 510 -9.85 22.91 19.13
CA ARG A 510 -8.46 23.33 18.81
C ARG A 510 -7.99 22.89 17.43
N GLU A 511 -8.48 21.75 16.94
CA GLU A 511 -8.09 21.18 15.63
C GLU A 511 -8.94 21.70 14.46
N LEU A 512 -9.64 22.83 14.65
CA LEU A 512 -10.44 23.48 13.61
C LEU A 512 -9.56 24.33 12.66
N TYR A 513 -8.57 23.69 12.04
CA TYR A 513 -7.62 24.35 11.14
C TYR A 513 -8.29 24.80 9.83
N PRO A 514 -7.70 25.75 9.09
CA PRO A 514 -8.19 26.11 7.77
C PRO A 514 -8.16 24.93 6.79
N VAL A 515 -8.99 25.00 5.75
CA VAL A 515 -9.02 24.04 4.63
C VAL A 515 -8.68 24.76 3.34
N ARG A 516 -7.84 24.17 2.50
CA ARG A 516 -7.43 24.73 1.22
C ARG A 516 -8.16 24.06 0.06
N THR A 517 -8.74 24.86 -0.83
CA THR A 517 -9.28 24.42 -2.13
C THR A 517 -8.33 24.82 -3.25
N THR A 518 -8.39 24.14 -4.38
CA THR A 518 -7.51 24.35 -5.54
C THR A 518 -8.31 24.43 -6.84
N LEU A 519 -7.66 24.87 -7.92
CA LEU A 519 -8.25 24.82 -9.26
C LEU A 519 -8.37 23.40 -9.83
N TYR A 520 -7.77 22.40 -9.16
CA TYR A 520 -7.84 20.99 -9.54
C TYR A 520 -9.01 20.26 -8.90
N ASP A 521 -9.72 20.89 -7.96
CA ASP A 521 -10.90 20.29 -7.35
C ASP A 521 -11.99 20.09 -8.40
N THR A 522 -12.52 18.88 -8.51
CA THR A 522 -13.62 18.56 -9.44
C THR A 522 -14.99 19.04 -8.93
N HIS A 523 -15.09 19.26 -7.61
CA HIS A 523 -16.31 19.68 -6.94
C HIS A 523 -16.05 20.94 -6.11
N VAL A 524 -17.10 21.76 -5.95
CA VAL A 524 -17.09 22.82 -4.94
C VAL A 524 -16.98 22.21 -3.55
N LEU A 525 -16.17 22.82 -2.67
CA LEU A 525 -16.04 22.38 -1.29
C LEU A 525 -17.41 22.35 -0.60
N GLU A 526 -17.83 21.16 -0.18
CA GLU A 526 -19.10 20.92 0.50
C GLU A 526 -18.83 20.04 1.73
N ILE A 527 -18.98 20.63 2.91
CA ILE A 527 -18.64 20.02 4.20
C ILE A 527 -19.93 19.81 4.99
N GLY A 528 -20.20 18.56 5.35
CA GLY A 528 -21.18 18.16 6.33
C GLY A 528 -20.60 18.36 7.72
N ILE A 529 -21.39 18.94 8.61
CA ILE A 529 -20.99 19.23 9.99
C ILE A 529 -21.99 18.57 10.91
N GLU A 530 -21.50 17.71 11.78
CA GLU A 530 -22.25 17.11 12.87
C GLU A 530 -21.64 17.58 14.19
N MET A 531 -22.48 18.00 15.14
CA MET A 531 -22.03 18.40 16.46
C MET A 531 -22.88 17.70 17.51
N GLN A 532 -22.22 17.10 18.49
CA GLN A 532 -22.87 16.45 19.63
C GLN A 532 -22.45 17.11 20.94
N MET A 533 -23.39 17.19 21.89
CA MET A 533 -23.15 17.81 23.20
C MET A 533 -23.72 16.94 24.33
N TRP A 534 -22.96 16.78 25.41
CA TRP A 534 -23.33 16.00 26.58
C TRP A 534 -23.16 16.78 27.88
N GLY A 535 -23.99 16.46 28.87
CA GLY A 535 -24.01 17.12 30.18
C GLY A 535 -25.11 18.17 30.32
N GLY A 536 -25.47 18.49 31.57
CA GLY A 536 -26.45 19.53 31.89
C GLY A 536 -27.92 19.14 31.69
N ASP A 537 -28.83 20.11 31.85
CA ASP A 537 -30.26 19.91 31.57
C ASP A 537 -30.55 20.04 30.06
N ASN A 538 -31.06 18.98 29.43
CA ASN A 538 -31.47 18.94 28.02
C ASN A 538 -32.37 20.11 27.60
N GLN A 539 -33.09 20.75 28.54
CA GLN A 539 -33.92 21.93 28.25
C GLN A 539 -33.11 23.22 27.99
N GLN A 540 -31.83 23.25 28.32
CA GLN A 540 -30.95 24.40 28.13
C GLN A 540 -30.26 24.39 26.76
N TYR A 541 -30.36 23.29 26.02
CA TYR A 541 -29.74 23.14 24.71
C TYR A 541 -30.46 24.04 23.68
N PRO A 542 -29.73 24.88 22.94
CA PRO A 542 -30.34 25.81 21.98
C PRO A 542 -30.92 25.05 20.77
N GLU A 543 -31.81 25.71 20.03
CA GLU A 543 -32.43 25.07 18.84
C GLU A 543 -31.49 25.01 17.63
N SER A 544 -30.48 25.89 17.58
CA SER A 544 -29.49 25.95 16.51
C SER A 544 -28.25 26.75 16.87
N PHE A 545 -27.13 26.45 16.23
CA PHE A 545 -25.88 27.22 16.29
C PHE A 545 -25.47 27.73 14.91
N SER A 546 -24.68 28.81 14.85
CA SER A 546 -24.15 29.30 13.58
C SER A 546 -22.69 28.91 13.46
N ILE A 547 -22.33 28.33 12.32
CA ILE A 547 -20.94 28.12 11.91
C ILE A 547 -20.73 28.80 10.56
N SER A 548 -19.52 29.26 10.31
CA SER A 548 -19.17 29.94 9.08
C SER A 548 -17.77 29.57 8.63
N MET A 549 -17.53 29.63 7.33
CA MET A 549 -16.20 29.58 6.75
C MET A 549 -15.95 30.85 5.95
N THR A 550 -14.77 31.42 6.11
CA THR A 550 -14.36 32.67 5.44
C THR A 550 -13.12 32.40 4.61
N ASN A 551 -13.15 32.76 3.33
CA ASN A 551 -11.99 32.61 2.47
C ASN A 551 -10.96 33.74 2.64
N SER A 552 -9.79 33.58 2.04
CA SER A 552 -8.68 34.56 2.04
C SER A 552 -9.06 35.97 1.53
N ARG A 553 -10.14 36.08 0.74
CA ARG A 553 -10.66 37.35 0.20
C ARG A 553 -11.66 38.04 1.14
N GLY A 554 -12.11 37.35 2.19
CA GLY A 554 -13.10 37.83 3.15
C GLY A 554 -14.56 37.53 2.76
N GLU A 555 -14.79 36.58 1.86
CA GLU A 555 -16.13 36.04 1.58
C GLU A 555 -16.49 35.00 2.63
N THR A 556 -17.64 35.18 3.29
CA THR A 556 -18.09 34.31 4.38
C THR A 556 -19.35 33.55 3.98
N VAL A 557 -19.29 32.23 4.04
CA VAL A 557 -20.44 31.32 3.95
C VAL A 557 -20.86 30.95 5.36
N ASN A 558 -22.16 30.95 5.63
CA ASN A 558 -22.72 30.62 6.94
C ASN A 558 -23.67 29.44 6.83
N SER A 559 -23.68 28.59 7.84
CA SER A 559 -24.64 27.51 8.03
C SER A 559 -25.18 27.54 9.44
N ASN A 560 -26.46 27.19 9.59
CA ASN A 560 -27.06 26.98 10.90
C ASN A 560 -27.07 25.47 11.17
N LEU A 561 -26.36 25.04 12.21
CA LEU A 561 -26.46 23.68 12.74
C LEU A 561 -27.80 23.54 13.43
N VAL A 562 -28.70 22.74 12.87
CA VAL A 562 -30.08 22.57 13.39
C VAL A 562 -30.14 21.28 14.18
N ARG A 563 -30.82 21.32 15.33
CA ARG A 563 -31.01 20.13 16.17
C ARG A 563 -31.79 19.05 15.43
N GLU A 564 -31.35 17.80 15.58
CA GLU A 564 -32.05 16.66 15.02
C GLU A 564 -33.37 16.37 15.74
N ASP A 565 -34.41 16.01 14.99
CA ASP A 565 -35.75 15.72 15.56
C ASP A 565 -35.76 14.49 16.48
N ASN A 566 -34.80 13.56 16.30
CA ASN A 566 -34.71 12.30 17.04
C ASN A 566 -33.56 12.26 18.05
N ASN A 567 -32.69 13.27 18.07
CA ASN A 567 -31.54 13.36 18.96
C ASN A 567 -31.45 14.77 19.54
N GLU A 568 -31.90 14.93 20.79
CA GLU A 568 -31.87 16.22 21.50
C GLU A 568 -30.43 16.75 21.71
N HIS A 569 -29.43 15.87 21.53
CA HIS A 569 -28.01 16.14 21.74
C HIS A 569 -27.23 16.38 20.44
N GLY A 570 -27.84 16.17 19.27
CA GLY A 570 -27.18 16.23 17.96
C GLY A 570 -27.64 17.40 17.10
N TYR A 571 -26.71 18.02 16.38
CA TYR A 571 -26.95 19.12 15.44
C TYR A 571 -26.26 18.84 14.12
N VAL A 572 -26.92 19.16 13.01
CA VAL A 572 -26.38 18.95 11.67
C VAL A 572 -26.48 20.22 10.81
N GLY A 573 -25.51 20.43 9.94
CA GLY A 573 -25.53 21.48 8.94
C GLY A 573 -24.54 21.23 7.80
N ILE A 574 -24.61 22.09 6.78
CA ILE A 574 -23.77 21.97 5.58
C ILE A 574 -23.16 23.34 5.25
N LEU A 575 -21.86 23.38 5.02
CA LEU A 575 -21.16 24.54 4.44
C LEU A 575 -20.79 24.22 2.99
N THR A 576 -21.26 25.04 2.05
CA THR A 576 -20.96 24.88 0.62
C THR A 576 -20.27 26.14 0.10
N ALA A 577 -19.08 26.00 -0.48
CA ALA A 577 -18.37 27.10 -1.11
C ALA A 577 -19.14 27.63 -2.33
N SER A 578 -18.93 28.90 -2.66
CA SER A 578 -19.66 29.56 -3.76
C SER A 578 -19.11 29.19 -5.14
N THR A 579 -17.79 28.94 -5.24
CA THR A 579 -17.07 28.58 -6.47
C THR A 579 -15.84 27.74 -6.16
N ILE A 580 -15.31 27.05 -7.17
CA ILE A 580 -13.99 26.39 -7.11
C ILE A 580 -12.92 27.45 -7.37
N GLU A 581 -12.02 27.66 -6.40
CA GLU A 581 -10.92 28.62 -6.49
C GLU A 581 -9.72 28.16 -5.64
N ASP A 582 -8.51 28.62 -5.96
CA ASP A 582 -7.35 28.45 -5.07
C ASP A 582 -7.45 29.44 -3.91
N THR A 583 -7.91 28.94 -2.75
CA THR A 583 -8.03 29.74 -1.52
C THR A 583 -7.99 28.84 -0.30
N GLU A 584 -7.66 29.46 0.83
CA GLU A 584 -7.83 28.89 2.15
C GLU A 584 -9.16 29.37 2.76
N TRP A 585 -9.84 28.49 3.50
CA TRP A 585 -11.11 28.69 4.20
C TRP A 585 -10.89 28.53 5.71
N SER A 586 -11.03 29.62 6.46
CA SER A 586 -10.95 29.61 7.92
C SER A 586 -12.34 29.48 8.55
N PHE A 587 -12.50 28.61 9.54
CA PHE A 587 -13.78 28.36 10.20
C PHE A 587 -13.99 29.22 11.46
N SER A 588 -15.23 29.60 11.74
CA SER A 588 -15.61 30.23 13.00
C SER A 588 -15.88 29.19 14.08
N GLN A 589 -15.53 29.48 15.34
CA GLN A 589 -15.86 28.64 16.49
C GLN A 589 -17.38 28.70 16.79
N PRO A 590 -18.12 27.58 16.67
CA PRO A 590 -19.59 27.60 16.79
C PRO A 590 -20.09 27.87 18.22
N LEU A 591 -19.28 27.58 19.25
CA LEU A 591 -19.64 27.65 20.67
C LEU A 591 -18.87 28.71 21.48
N GLU A 592 -18.05 29.54 20.84
CA GLU A 592 -17.19 30.53 21.52
C GLU A 592 -17.97 31.50 22.44
N ASN A 593 -19.24 31.78 22.11
CA ASN A 593 -20.10 32.69 22.85
C ASN A 593 -21.23 31.98 23.63
N TYR A 594 -21.19 30.64 23.70
CA TYR A 594 -22.18 29.85 24.41
C TYR A 594 -21.75 29.66 25.87
N ASP A 595 -22.67 29.93 26.79
CA ASP A 595 -22.44 29.78 28.24
C ASP A 595 -22.62 28.30 28.61
N GLY A 596 -21.51 27.57 28.62
CA GLY A 596 -21.45 26.12 28.74
C GLY A 596 -21.29 25.60 30.17
N GLU A 597 -21.61 26.38 31.21
CA GLU A 597 -21.38 26.02 32.64
C GLU A 597 -21.90 24.62 33.05
N GLU A 598 -22.89 24.06 32.33
CA GLU A 598 -23.44 22.72 32.58
C GLU A 598 -23.05 21.66 31.52
N ILE A 599 -22.33 22.02 30.45
CA ILE A 599 -21.89 21.07 29.42
C ILE A 599 -20.63 20.35 29.90
N GLU A 600 -20.68 19.02 29.88
CA GLU A 600 -19.57 18.17 30.33
C GLU A 600 -18.61 17.88 29.16
N ASN A 601 -19.13 17.62 27.97
CA ASN A 601 -18.34 17.29 26.78
C ASN A 601 -19.06 17.75 25.49
N ALA A 602 -18.29 17.99 24.42
CA ALA A 602 -18.82 18.27 23.09
C ALA A 602 -17.92 17.64 22.01
N GLU A 603 -18.54 17.23 20.91
CA GLU A 603 -17.88 16.66 19.74
C GLU A 603 -18.30 17.45 18.50
N LEU A 604 -17.34 17.71 17.61
CA LEU A 604 -17.57 18.31 16.30
C LEU A 604 -16.93 17.42 15.25
N ARG A 605 -17.75 16.88 14.36
CA ARG A 605 -17.34 16.10 13.20
C ARG A 605 -17.57 16.90 11.93
N MET A 606 -16.58 16.90 11.05
CA MET A 606 -16.65 17.53 9.73
C MET A 606 -16.30 16.47 8.70
N GLU A 607 -17.14 16.30 7.70
CA GLU A 607 -16.95 15.31 6.64
C GLU A 607 -17.21 15.95 5.27
N SER A 608 -16.40 15.61 4.27
CA SER A 608 -16.63 16.06 2.90
C SER A 608 -17.81 15.29 2.32
N LEU A 609 -18.83 16.01 1.83
CA LEU A 609 -20.01 15.39 1.20
C LEU A 609 -19.77 15.05 -0.28
N ARG A 610 -18.62 15.44 -0.82
CA ARG A 610 -18.21 15.17 -2.20
C ARG A 610 -16.91 14.39 -2.19
N PRO A 611 -16.67 13.52 -3.19
CA PRO A 611 -15.38 12.87 -3.36
C PRO A 611 -14.26 13.91 -3.39
N SER A 612 -13.21 13.66 -2.61
CA SER A 612 -12.01 14.49 -2.59
C SER A 612 -11.19 14.33 -3.87
N MET A 613 -10.19 15.20 -4.05
CA MET A 613 -9.30 15.13 -5.22
C MET A 613 -8.61 13.75 -5.32
N LEU A 614 -8.11 13.22 -4.21
CA LEU A 614 -7.47 11.89 -4.19
C LEU A 614 -8.48 10.76 -4.42
N ALA A 615 -9.69 10.87 -3.86
CA ALA A 615 -10.74 9.89 -4.15
C ALA A 615 -11.14 9.91 -5.63
N VAL A 616 -11.16 11.09 -6.25
CA VAL A 616 -11.44 11.25 -7.68
C VAL A 616 -10.33 10.68 -8.54
N MET A 617 -9.07 10.97 -8.19
CA MET A 617 -7.89 10.40 -8.85
C MET A 617 -7.88 8.87 -8.82
N LEU A 618 -8.29 8.26 -7.70
CA LEU A 618 -8.27 6.80 -7.51
C LEU A 618 -9.46 6.09 -8.15
N ILE A 619 -10.66 6.70 -8.12
CA ILE A 619 -11.91 6.01 -8.48
C ILE A 619 -12.39 6.36 -9.90
N TYR A 620 -12.23 7.62 -10.31
CA TYR A 620 -12.90 8.15 -11.51
C TYR A 620 -11.91 8.55 -12.61
N GLU A 621 -10.84 9.26 -12.23
CA GLU A 621 -9.93 9.88 -13.18
C GLU A 621 -9.15 8.82 -13.98
N GLY A 622 -9.38 8.81 -15.29
CA GLY A 622 -8.72 7.91 -16.23
C GLY A 622 -9.67 7.01 -17.00
N ASN A 623 -10.95 6.90 -16.63
CA ASN A 623 -11.89 6.05 -17.37
C ASN A 623 -12.92 6.83 -18.18
N ASP A 624 -13.26 8.06 -17.81
CA ASP A 624 -14.24 8.93 -18.43
C ASP A 624 -13.78 9.48 -19.79
N GLU A 625 -12.55 10.00 -19.93
CA GLU A 625 -12.07 10.53 -21.22
C GLU A 625 -11.35 9.48 -22.08
N ILE A 626 -11.08 8.30 -21.54
CA ILE A 626 -10.36 7.22 -22.24
C ILE A 626 -11.30 6.34 -23.07
N PHE A 627 -10.80 5.94 -24.24
CA PHE A 627 -11.42 4.94 -25.11
C PHE A 627 -10.36 4.09 -25.82
N MET A 628 -10.73 2.88 -26.23
CA MET A 628 -9.85 1.93 -26.89
C MET A 628 -10.14 1.87 -28.37
N VAL A 629 -9.08 1.90 -29.17
CA VAL A 629 -9.16 1.74 -30.62
C VAL A 629 -8.54 0.41 -31.02
N SER A 630 -9.30 -0.43 -31.71
CA SER A 630 -8.75 -1.61 -32.39
C SER A 630 -8.13 -1.22 -33.74
N ALA A 631 -6.89 -1.68 -33.98
CA ALA A 631 -6.20 -1.56 -35.27
C ALA A 631 -6.83 -2.44 -36.37
N THR A 632 -7.70 -3.38 -35.98
CA THR A 632 -8.39 -4.30 -36.88
C THR A 632 -9.88 -4.04 -36.77
N GLY A 633 -10.54 -3.77 -37.90
CA GLY A 633 -11.95 -3.40 -37.94
C GLY A 633 -12.66 -3.94 -39.16
N VAL A 634 -13.96 -4.16 -39.04
CA VAL A 634 -14.86 -4.47 -40.17
C VAL A 634 -15.83 -3.31 -40.29
N LEU A 635 -15.67 -2.49 -41.32
CA LEU A 635 -16.64 -1.46 -41.68
C LEU A 635 -17.74 -2.09 -42.52
N VAL A 636 -18.98 -1.89 -42.10
CA VAL A 636 -20.18 -2.38 -42.80
C VAL A 636 -20.97 -1.16 -43.29
N ASP A 637 -20.97 -0.93 -44.60
CA ASP A 637 -21.79 0.12 -45.23
C ASP A 637 -23.15 -0.48 -45.62
N GLN A 638 -24.22 0.03 -45.02
CA GLN A 638 -25.60 -0.30 -45.36
C GLN A 638 -26.56 0.88 -45.07
N ASP A 639 -27.62 0.99 -45.87
CA ASP A 639 -28.72 1.91 -45.59
C ASP A 639 -29.47 1.48 -44.31
N GLU A 640 -29.47 2.31 -43.25
CA GLU A 640 -30.22 2.06 -41.99
C GLU A 640 -31.73 1.85 -42.21
N THR A 641 -32.29 2.35 -43.31
CA THR A 641 -33.69 2.14 -43.68
C THR A 641 -33.83 1.73 -45.14
N SER A 642 -34.31 0.50 -45.38
CA SER A 642 -34.56 -0.01 -46.73
C SER A 642 -36.05 -0.28 -46.97
N LEU A 643 -36.50 -0.08 -48.22
CA LEU A 643 -37.88 -0.38 -48.62
C LEU A 643 -38.11 -1.91 -48.62
N THR A 644 -39.18 -2.34 -47.98
CA THR A 644 -39.54 -3.75 -47.87
C THR A 644 -39.65 -4.41 -49.26
N GLY A 645 -38.92 -5.51 -49.48
CA GLY A 645 -38.95 -6.28 -50.72
C GLY A 645 -38.02 -5.79 -51.83
N VAL A 646 -37.15 -4.81 -51.54
CA VAL A 646 -36.07 -4.39 -52.45
C VAL A 646 -34.77 -5.12 -52.04
N PRO A 647 -33.97 -5.66 -52.98
CA PRO A 647 -32.65 -6.16 -52.66
C PRO A 647 -31.76 -5.01 -52.19
N TYR A 648 -31.02 -5.20 -51.09
CA TYR A 648 -29.93 -4.32 -50.68
C TYR A 648 -28.60 -5.03 -50.82
N THR A 649 -27.53 -4.24 -50.82
CA THR A 649 -26.15 -4.69 -50.84
C THR A 649 -25.57 -4.35 -49.49
N ILE A 650 -24.78 -5.25 -48.92
CA ILE A 650 -23.95 -4.97 -47.75
C ILE A 650 -22.53 -5.01 -48.26
N ASP A 651 -21.84 -3.88 -48.14
CA ASP A 651 -20.43 -3.80 -48.45
C ASP A 651 -19.66 -3.85 -47.12
N ALA A 652 -19.02 -4.98 -46.86
CA ALA A 652 -18.17 -5.17 -45.69
C ALA A 652 -16.70 -5.04 -46.13
N THR A 653 -15.97 -4.15 -45.49
CA THR A 653 -14.55 -3.89 -45.78
C THR A 653 -13.75 -4.11 -44.51
N THR A 654 -12.80 -5.05 -44.56
CA THR A 654 -11.89 -5.35 -43.44
C THR A 654 -10.66 -4.48 -43.53
N TYR A 655 -10.20 -3.97 -42.38
CA TYR A 655 -9.01 -3.14 -42.26
C TYR A 655 -8.02 -3.76 -41.26
N ASP A 656 -6.73 -3.64 -41.56
CA ASP A 656 -5.64 -3.75 -40.59
C ASP A 656 -4.91 -2.40 -40.44
N SER A 657 -3.82 -2.40 -39.65
CA SER A 657 -2.95 -1.24 -39.45
C SER A 657 -2.25 -0.73 -40.72
N ALA A 658 -2.33 -1.44 -41.85
CA ALA A 658 -1.74 -1.10 -43.13
C ALA A 658 -2.78 -0.71 -44.21
N GLY A 659 -4.08 -0.94 -43.98
CA GLY A 659 -5.19 -0.49 -44.83
C GLY A 659 -6.24 -1.59 -45.09
N GLU A 660 -6.97 -1.46 -46.21
CA GLU A 660 -7.98 -2.44 -46.62
C GLU A 660 -7.35 -3.81 -46.92
N ILE A 661 -7.83 -4.85 -46.24
CA ILE A 661 -7.38 -6.23 -46.45
C ILE A 661 -8.26 -6.87 -47.52
N GLN A 662 -7.67 -7.19 -48.67
CA GLN A 662 -8.37 -7.96 -49.70
C GLN A 662 -8.42 -9.45 -49.36
N GLY A 663 -9.62 -10.02 -49.35
CA GLY A 663 -9.84 -11.46 -49.18
C GLY A 663 -9.86 -11.94 -47.73
N ALA A 664 -10.10 -11.04 -46.77
CA ALA A 664 -10.43 -11.43 -45.41
C ALA A 664 -11.77 -12.19 -45.39
N ASP A 665 -11.82 -13.31 -44.66
CA ASP A 665 -13.08 -14.00 -44.40
C ASP A 665 -13.84 -13.22 -43.32
N VAL A 666 -15.00 -12.68 -43.70
CA VAL A 666 -15.89 -11.93 -42.80
C VAL A 666 -17.23 -12.66 -42.74
N ASP A 667 -17.62 -13.09 -41.55
CA ASP A 667 -18.96 -13.60 -41.30
C ASP A 667 -19.89 -12.43 -40.95
N VAL A 668 -20.88 -12.17 -41.82
CA VAL A 668 -21.85 -11.07 -41.65
C VAL A 668 -23.22 -11.65 -41.28
N ALA A 669 -23.67 -11.38 -40.06
CA ALA A 669 -25.04 -11.63 -39.63
C ALA A 669 -25.91 -10.39 -39.85
N VAL A 670 -27.10 -10.56 -40.42
CA VAL A 670 -27.98 -9.43 -40.80
C VAL A 670 -29.32 -9.55 -40.12
N ILE A 671 -29.62 -8.62 -39.21
CA ILE A 671 -30.88 -8.58 -38.46
C ILE A 671 -31.78 -7.51 -39.08
N ARG A 672 -32.96 -7.92 -39.57
CA ARG A 672 -33.95 -6.99 -40.14
C ARG A 672 -35.08 -6.75 -39.15
N VAL A 673 -35.20 -5.52 -38.68
CA VAL A 673 -36.22 -5.13 -37.73
C VAL A 673 -37.13 -4.09 -38.36
N SER A 674 -38.45 -4.33 -38.37
CA SER A 674 -39.40 -3.28 -38.72
C SER A 674 -39.42 -2.26 -37.56
N PRO A 675 -39.39 -0.93 -37.80
CA PRO A 675 -39.42 0.09 -36.73
C PRO A 675 -40.62 -0.02 -35.79
N GLN A 676 -41.63 -0.82 -36.15
CA GLN A 676 -42.84 -1.06 -35.38
C GLN A 676 -42.81 -2.37 -34.56
N LEU A 677 -41.75 -3.18 -34.68
CA LEU A 677 -41.63 -4.52 -34.09
C LEU A 677 -40.29 -4.71 -33.35
N GLY A 678 -39.59 -3.63 -32.96
CA GLY A 678 -38.28 -3.68 -32.31
C GLY A 678 -38.23 -4.54 -31.06
N GLU A 679 -39.29 -4.45 -30.25
CA GLU A 679 -39.46 -5.24 -29.04
C GLU A 679 -39.69 -6.74 -29.33
N GLU A 680 -40.28 -7.09 -30.49
CA GLU A 680 -40.49 -8.47 -30.91
C GLU A 680 -39.23 -9.12 -31.51
N ALA A 681 -38.32 -8.33 -32.09
CA ALA A 681 -37.07 -8.84 -32.66
C ALA A 681 -36.00 -9.13 -31.59
N VAL A 682 -35.92 -8.31 -30.54
CA VAL A 682 -35.05 -8.61 -29.38
C VAL A 682 -35.50 -9.90 -28.69
N ARG A 683 -36.83 -10.13 -28.58
CA ARG A 683 -37.39 -11.41 -28.10
C ARG A 683 -37.03 -12.63 -28.94
N THR A 684 -36.54 -12.49 -30.17
CA THR A 684 -36.05 -13.62 -30.98
C THR A 684 -34.59 -14.00 -30.68
N LEU A 685 -33.87 -13.18 -29.91
CA LEU A 685 -32.52 -13.45 -29.41
C LEU A 685 -32.51 -13.96 -27.97
N GLU A 686 -33.69 -14.11 -27.36
CA GLU A 686 -33.87 -14.68 -26.04
C GLU A 686 -34.49 -16.07 -26.17
N PRO A 687 -34.13 -17.02 -25.29
CA PRO A 687 -34.82 -18.30 -25.20
C PRO A 687 -36.31 -18.06 -24.88
N GLY A 688 -37.22 -18.83 -25.47
CA GLY A 688 -38.68 -18.62 -25.41
C GLY A 688 -39.33 -18.90 -24.05
N GLY A 689 -38.53 -19.16 -23.01
CA GLY A 689 -38.96 -19.40 -21.65
C GLY A 689 -37.81 -19.33 -20.65
N GLU A 690 -38.13 -19.56 -19.39
CA GLU A 690 -37.23 -19.49 -18.24
C GLU A 690 -37.14 -20.85 -17.54
N MET A 691 -36.18 -20.97 -16.61
CA MET A 691 -36.03 -22.13 -15.73
C MET A 691 -36.89 -21.99 -14.47
N GLU A 692 -37.79 -22.95 -14.27
CA GLU A 692 -38.51 -23.15 -13.00
C GLU A 692 -37.87 -24.27 -12.20
N TYR A 693 -37.57 -24.02 -10.93
CA TYR A 693 -37.00 -25.01 -10.02
C TYR A 693 -38.04 -25.47 -9.00
N THR A 694 -38.14 -26.78 -8.79
CA THR A 694 -38.95 -27.39 -7.72
C THR A 694 -38.02 -28.01 -6.69
N ILE A 695 -38.01 -27.40 -5.50
CA ILE A 695 -37.23 -27.87 -4.36
C ILE A 695 -38.21 -28.28 -3.27
N THR A 696 -38.11 -29.51 -2.79
CA THR A 696 -38.99 -29.99 -1.71
C THR A 696 -38.21 -30.87 -0.77
N TYR A 697 -38.29 -30.54 0.52
CA TYR A 697 -37.66 -31.30 1.58
C TYR A 697 -38.21 -32.74 1.63
N PRO A 698 -37.38 -33.77 1.86
CA PRO A 698 -35.93 -33.68 2.06
C PRO A 698 -35.07 -33.81 0.81
N ASP A 699 -35.54 -34.37 -0.31
CA ASP A 699 -34.64 -34.86 -1.37
C ASP A 699 -35.01 -34.43 -2.80
N THR A 700 -36.00 -33.56 -2.97
CA THR A 700 -36.46 -33.18 -4.33
C THR A 700 -35.71 -31.95 -4.80
N LEU A 701 -34.96 -32.10 -5.90
CA LEU A 701 -34.40 -31.00 -6.69
C LEU A 701 -34.66 -31.31 -8.18
N GLU A 702 -35.58 -30.57 -8.77
CA GLU A 702 -35.98 -30.71 -10.18
C GLU A 702 -35.97 -29.34 -10.85
N GLY A 703 -35.61 -29.31 -12.13
CA GLY A 703 -35.69 -28.10 -12.95
C GLY A 703 -36.49 -28.36 -14.22
N ARG A 704 -37.25 -27.35 -14.63
CA ARG A 704 -38.04 -27.36 -15.86
C ARG A 704 -37.81 -26.10 -16.66
N TYR A 705 -37.39 -26.27 -17.90
CA TYR A 705 -37.44 -25.20 -18.89
C TYR A 705 -38.88 -25.04 -19.40
N THR A 706 -39.39 -23.81 -19.34
CA THR A 706 -40.80 -23.50 -19.67
C THR A 706 -41.05 -23.22 -21.15
N GLY A 707 -39.99 -22.91 -21.91
CA GLY A 707 -40.07 -22.64 -23.34
C GLY A 707 -40.39 -23.89 -24.16
N GLU A 708 -41.22 -23.72 -25.20
CA GLU A 708 -41.55 -24.78 -26.15
C GLU A 708 -40.54 -24.90 -27.30
N ASP A 709 -39.52 -24.05 -27.30
CA ASP A 709 -38.50 -23.86 -28.32
C ASP A 709 -37.21 -24.66 -28.07
N LEU A 710 -37.13 -25.50 -27.04
CA LEU A 710 -35.98 -26.36 -26.80
C LEU A 710 -35.81 -27.44 -27.89
N ASP A 711 -34.60 -27.59 -28.41
CA ASP A 711 -34.17 -28.69 -29.28
C ASP A 711 -33.22 -29.63 -28.55
N GLY A 712 -33.68 -30.85 -28.28
CA GLY A 712 -32.90 -31.87 -27.56
C GLY A 712 -33.15 -31.88 -26.05
N ASP A 713 -32.12 -32.28 -25.30
CA ASP A 713 -32.15 -32.43 -23.84
C ASP A 713 -31.32 -31.32 -23.19
N LEU A 714 -31.72 -30.88 -22.00
CA LEU A 714 -30.93 -29.94 -21.19
C LEU A 714 -29.65 -30.60 -20.66
N SER A 715 -28.58 -29.82 -20.51
CA SER A 715 -27.37 -30.19 -19.79
C SER A 715 -27.32 -29.43 -18.47
N VAL A 716 -27.02 -30.11 -17.36
CA VAL A 716 -27.06 -29.54 -16.02
C VAL A 716 -25.78 -29.83 -15.28
N ARG A 717 -25.25 -28.80 -14.63
CA ARG A 717 -24.08 -28.87 -13.76
C ARG A 717 -24.45 -28.27 -12.41
N ILE A 718 -24.25 -29.03 -11.34
CA ILE A 718 -24.43 -28.55 -9.97
C ILE A 718 -23.07 -28.50 -9.33
N MET A 719 -22.61 -27.28 -9.02
CA MET A 719 -21.29 -27.02 -8.50
C MET A 719 -21.36 -26.50 -7.07
N ARG A 720 -20.21 -26.59 -6.39
CA ARG A 720 -20.00 -25.94 -5.10
C ARG A 720 -20.25 -24.43 -5.21
N PHE A 721 -20.78 -23.83 -4.15
CA PHE A 721 -20.97 -22.40 -4.08
C PHE A 721 -19.64 -21.64 -4.21
N GLY A 722 -19.57 -20.73 -5.19
CA GLY A 722 -18.38 -19.94 -5.53
C GLY A 722 -17.53 -20.54 -6.66
N GLU A 723 -17.85 -21.73 -7.17
CA GLU A 723 -17.06 -22.39 -8.22
C GLU A 723 -17.28 -21.76 -9.61
N TYR A 724 -18.50 -21.31 -9.93
CA TYR A 724 -18.81 -20.79 -11.28
C TYR A 724 -18.02 -19.51 -11.62
N HIS A 725 -17.73 -18.68 -10.62
CA HIS A 725 -16.98 -17.42 -10.76
C HIS A 725 -15.58 -17.44 -10.13
N ASP A 726 -15.10 -18.61 -9.68
CA ASP A 726 -13.83 -18.76 -8.94
C ASP A 726 -13.72 -17.83 -7.71
N ASP A 727 -14.83 -17.66 -6.99
CA ASP A 727 -14.95 -16.80 -5.82
C ASP A 727 -14.52 -17.55 -4.55
N GLU A 728 -13.34 -17.22 -4.03
CA GLU A 728 -12.76 -17.83 -2.82
C GLU A 728 -13.56 -17.50 -1.55
N ASN A 729 -14.13 -16.29 -1.46
CA ASN A 729 -14.96 -15.86 -0.33
C ASN A 729 -16.24 -16.69 -0.23
N ARG A 730 -16.87 -17.00 -1.37
CA ARG A 730 -18.05 -17.88 -1.41
C ARG A 730 -17.70 -19.33 -1.14
N ARG A 731 -16.57 -19.83 -1.64
CA ARG A 731 -16.10 -21.20 -1.37
C ARG A 731 -15.75 -21.41 0.10
N SER A 732 -15.23 -20.38 0.77
CA SER A 732 -14.90 -20.41 2.20
C SER A 732 -16.09 -20.14 3.14
N SER A 733 -17.28 -19.91 2.58
CA SER A 733 -18.53 -19.77 3.35
C SER A 733 -18.84 -21.04 4.15
N PRO A 734 -19.29 -20.93 5.42
CA PRO A 734 -19.73 -22.08 6.22
C PRO A 734 -20.91 -22.87 5.61
N GLN A 735 -21.61 -22.26 4.65
CA GLN A 735 -22.73 -22.86 3.92
C GLN A 735 -22.30 -23.48 2.58
N SER A 736 -21.01 -23.41 2.24
CA SER A 736 -20.40 -24.05 1.06
C SER A 736 -19.75 -25.36 1.47
N TYR A 737 -20.29 -26.49 1.00
CA TYR A 737 -19.72 -27.81 1.24
C TYR A 737 -18.95 -28.29 0.02
N GLU A 738 -17.84 -28.98 0.26
CA GLU A 738 -17.05 -29.58 -0.80
C GLU A 738 -17.69 -30.89 -1.27
N PHE A 739 -17.99 -30.97 -2.57
CA PHE A 739 -18.47 -32.18 -3.23
C PHE A 739 -18.03 -32.19 -4.70
N GLU A 740 -18.01 -33.37 -5.31
CA GLU A 740 -17.71 -33.54 -6.74
C GLU A 740 -18.86 -32.98 -7.58
N GLU A 741 -18.55 -32.14 -8.58
CA GLU A 741 -19.54 -31.53 -9.48
C GLU A 741 -20.50 -32.59 -10.04
N ILE A 742 -21.80 -32.32 -9.92
CA ILE A 742 -22.83 -33.25 -10.38
C ILE A 742 -23.23 -32.84 -11.78
N GLU A 743 -22.86 -33.66 -12.75
CA GLU A 743 -23.28 -33.51 -14.15
C GLU A 743 -24.49 -34.41 -14.45
N LEU A 744 -25.55 -33.82 -14.99
CA LEU A 744 -26.77 -34.52 -15.35
C LEU A 744 -27.21 -34.10 -16.76
N SER A 745 -27.82 -35.05 -17.47
CA SER A 745 -28.56 -34.76 -18.69
C SER A 745 -30.05 -34.89 -18.41
N GLY A 746 -30.82 -33.90 -18.88
CA GLY A 746 -32.26 -33.87 -18.77
C GLY A 746 -32.94 -34.90 -19.69
N MET A 747 -34.27 -34.93 -19.62
CA MET A 747 -35.15 -35.59 -20.58
C MET A 747 -36.07 -34.53 -21.18
N GLY A 748 -35.69 -33.99 -22.33
CA GLY A 748 -36.27 -32.79 -22.92
C GLY A 748 -36.10 -31.59 -21.97
N SER A 749 -37.20 -30.90 -21.72
CA SER A 749 -37.24 -29.68 -20.91
C SER A 749 -37.19 -29.91 -19.39
N LEU A 750 -36.93 -31.13 -18.92
CA LEU A 750 -37.02 -31.53 -17.51
C LEU A 750 -35.74 -32.23 -17.07
N TRP A 751 -35.27 -31.94 -15.87
CA TRP A 751 -34.18 -32.67 -15.22
C TRP A 751 -34.47 -32.88 -13.73
N ASN A 752 -33.89 -33.94 -13.14
CA ASN A 752 -34.06 -34.28 -11.73
C ASN A 752 -32.72 -34.74 -11.14
N ALA A 753 -32.29 -34.07 -10.07
CA ALA A 753 -31.04 -34.33 -9.34
C ALA A 753 -31.25 -35.04 -8.00
N GLY A 754 -32.48 -35.31 -7.57
CA GLY A 754 -32.79 -35.77 -6.22
C GLY A 754 -32.08 -37.06 -5.77
N ASN A 755 -31.78 -37.97 -6.70
CA ASN A 755 -31.04 -39.21 -6.39
C ASN A 755 -29.51 -39.04 -6.39
N ASN A 756 -29.00 -37.89 -6.81
CA ASN A 756 -27.57 -37.61 -6.95
C ASN A 756 -27.07 -36.59 -5.91
N LEU A 757 -27.95 -36.14 -5.01
CA LEU A 757 -27.61 -35.13 -4.01
C LEU A 757 -26.57 -35.67 -3.01
N PRO A 758 -25.59 -34.83 -2.62
CA PRO A 758 -24.58 -35.20 -1.63
C PRO A 758 -25.19 -35.39 -0.24
N SER A 759 -24.44 -36.06 0.63
CA SER A 759 -24.85 -36.29 2.03
C SER A 759 -24.73 -35.03 2.89
N GLN A 760 -23.71 -34.20 2.65
CA GLN A 760 -23.60 -32.85 3.21
C GLN A 760 -24.21 -31.87 2.21
N ARG A 761 -25.02 -30.93 2.70
CA ARG A 761 -25.88 -30.10 1.87
C ARG A 761 -25.82 -28.65 2.34
N GLY A 762 -25.62 -27.75 1.39
CA GLY A 762 -25.62 -26.30 1.60
C GLY A 762 -26.03 -25.57 0.32
N VAL A 763 -25.56 -24.34 0.16
CA VAL A 763 -25.82 -23.56 -1.05
C VAL A 763 -25.01 -24.11 -2.22
N VAL A 764 -25.60 -24.16 -3.40
CA VAL A 764 -24.97 -24.63 -4.64
C VAL A 764 -25.28 -23.70 -5.80
N GLU A 765 -24.45 -23.79 -6.85
CA GLU A 765 -24.68 -23.11 -8.13
C GLU A 765 -25.15 -24.14 -9.16
N VAL A 766 -26.36 -23.95 -9.67
CA VAL A 766 -26.97 -24.82 -10.68
C VAL A 766 -26.93 -24.12 -12.02
N VAL A 767 -26.20 -24.69 -12.97
CA VAL A 767 -26.09 -24.20 -14.34
C VAL A 767 -26.84 -25.15 -15.25
N THR A 768 -27.87 -24.63 -15.94
CA THR A 768 -28.65 -25.38 -16.94
C THR A 768 -28.43 -24.76 -18.31
N SER A 769 -27.99 -25.55 -19.28
CA SER A 769 -27.77 -25.12 -20.66
C SER A 769 -28.55 -25.94 -21.67
N GLY A 770 -28.83 -25.35 -22.83
CA GLY A 770 -29.58 -25.97 -23.92
C GLY A 770 -29.48 -25.20 -25.23
N THR A 771 -30.08 -25.75 -26.29
CA THR A 771 -30.13 -25.13 -27.61
C THR A 771 -31.58 -25.06 -28.06
N THR A 772 -32.00 -23.93 -28.64
CA THR A 772 -33.35 -23.80 -29.19
C THR A 772 -33.45 -24.43 -30.59
N VAL A 773 -34.68 -24.66 -31.07
CA VAL A 773 -34.98 -25.17 -32.43
C VAL A 773 -34.45 -24.28 -33.55
N ASP A 774 -34.20 -23.00 -33.25
CA ASP A 774 -33.62 -22.02 -34.17
C ASP A 774 -32.08 -21.96 -34.07
N GLY A 775 -31.47 -22.76 -33.20
CA GLY A 775 -30.02 -22.89 -33.02
C GLY A 775 -29.40 -21.89 -32.04
N LEU A 776 -30.20 -21.21 -31.22
CA LEU A 776 -29.70 -20.33 -30.15
C LEU A 776 -29.24 -21.18 -28.96
N GLU A 777 -27.98 -21.02 -28.55
CA GLU A 777 -27.48 -21.62 -27.30
C GLU A 777 -27.81 -20.69 -26.12
N PHE A 778 -28.29 -21.25 -25.02
CA PHE A 778 -28.61 -20.51 -23.80
C PHE A 778 -28.07 -21.22 -22.56
N GLU A 779 -27.84 -20.42 -21.51
CA GLU A 779 -27.43 -20.90 -20.18
C GLU A 779 -28.15 -20.08 -19.09
N PHE A 780 -28.64 -20.78 -18.07
CA PHE A 780 -29.22 -20.19 -16.87
C PHE A 780 -28.42 -20.65 -15.64
N MET A 781 -27.93 -19.69 -14.85
CA MET A 781 -27.27 -19.96 -13.57
C MET A 781 -28.18 -19.51 -12.43
N GLN A 782 -28.42 -20.40 -11.46
CA GLN A 782 -29.19 -20.11 -10.26
C GLN A 782 -28.45 -20.57 -9.01
N GLN A 783 -28.43 -19.70 -7.99
CA GLN A 783 -27.99 -20.05 -6.64
C GLN A 783 -29.20 -20.50 -5.82
N LEU A 784 -29.09 -21.66 -5.18
CA LEU A 784 -30.16 -22.22 -4.35
C LEU A 784 -29.59 -23.20 -3.30
N PRO A 785 -30.21 -23.31 -2.11
CA PRO A 785 -29.84 -24.33 -1.14
C PRO A 785 -30.32 -25.71 -1.59
N LEU A 786 -29.50 -26.74 -1.40
CA LEU A 786 -29.94 -28.12 -1.61
C LEU A 786 -31.07 -28.48 -0.62
N PRO A 787 -32.02 -29.33 -1.00
CA PRO A 787 -33.11 -29.70 -0.10
C PRO A 787 -32.55 -30.41 1.14
N GLY A 788 -32.99 -30.00 2.33
CA GLY A 788 -32.46 -30.52 3.60
C GLY A 788 -31.12 -29.96 4.04
N SER A 789 -30.64 -28.87 3.41
CA SER A 789 -29.51 -28.09 3.94
C SER A 789 -29.86 -27.48 5.29
N LEU A 790 -28.86 -27.41 6.18
CA LEU A 790 -28.96 -26.66 7.43
C LEU A 790 -29.27 -25.19 7.08
N GLY A 791 -30.15 -24.54 7.85
CA GLY A 791 -30.54 -23.14 7.63
C GLY A 791 -29.38 -22.15 7.64
N CYS A 792 -29.68 -20.89 7.32
CA CYS A 792 -28.69 -19.81 7.38
C CYS A 792 -28.31 -19.56 8.85
N ALA A 793 -27.16 -20.14 9.24
CA ALA A 793 -26.55 -20.00 10.55
C ALA A 793 -25.65 -18.76 10.57
N ARG A 794 -26.01 -17.78 11.41
CA ARG A 794 -25.27 -16.53 11.58
C ARG A 794 -24.99 -16.31 13.06
N THR A 795 -23.76 -15.93 13.36
CA THR A 795 -23.34 -15.37 14.64
C THR A 795 -23.19 -13.87 14.56
N GLU A 796 -23.36 -13.20 15.69
CA GLU A 796 -22.97 -11.81 15.91
C GLU A 796 -22.37 -11.70 17.31
N GLY A 797 -21.43 -10.77 17.51
CA GLY A 797 -20.69 -10.66 18.77
C GLY A 797 -20.62 -9.23 19.27
N ASN A 798 -20.81 -9.04 20.57
CA ASN A 798 -20.52 -7.80 21.27
C ASN A 798 -19.42 -8.05 22.30
N PHE A 799 -18.49 -7.10 22.44
CA PHE A 799 -17.38 -7.23 23.39
C PHE A 799 -17.39 -6.13 24.44
N TYR A 800 -17.06 -6.50 25.66
CA TYR A 800 -16.95 -5.63 26.83
C TYR A 800 -15.71 -6.03 27.64
N GLY A 801 -14.57 -6.18 26.96
CA GLY A 801 -13.29 -6.57 27.55
C GLY A 801 -13.24 -8.04 27.97
N LYS A 802 -13.39 -8.35 29.25
CA LYS A 802 -13.44 -9.76 29.72
C LYS A 802 -14.79 -10.43 29.50
N ARG A 803 -15.82 -9.65 29.22
CA ARG A 803 -17.16 -10.16 28.94
C ARG A 803 -17.41 -10.12 27.44
N VAL A 804 -17.90 -11.24 26.92
CA VAL A 804 -18.28 -11.38 25.52
C VAL A 804 -19.71 -11.92 25.45
N ASP A 805 -20.51 -11.34 24.56
CA ASP A 805 -21.86 -11.81 24.26
C ASP A 805 -21.90 -12.26 22.80
N ILE A 806 -22.32 -13.49 22.54
CA ILE A 806 -22.47 -14.07 21.18
C ILE A 806 -23.94 -14.36 20.92
N GLY A 807 -24.49 -13.70 19.90
CA GLY A 807 -25.81 -13.97 19.37
C GLY A 807 -25.76 -15.10 18.35
N TYR A 808 -26.69 -16.05 18.43
CA TYR A 808 -26.93 -17.03 17.37
C TYR A 808 -28.24 -16.73 16.67
N HIS A 809 -28.24 -16.87 15.34
CA HIS A 809 -29.40 -16.68 14.47
C HIS A 809 -29.50 -17.84 13.50
N TYR A 810 -30.60 -18.59 13.55
CA TYR A 810 -30.86 -19.65 12.59
C TYR A 810 -32.06 -19.29 11.72
N ARG A 811 -31.78 -18.83 10.49
CA ARG A 811 -32.78 -18.26 9.58
C ARG A 811 -33.09 -19.16 8.40
N THR A 812 -34.30 -19.04 7.88
CA THR A 812 -34.73 -19.68 6.62
C THR A 812 -34.03 -19.00 5.44
N PHE A 813 -33.60 -19.76 4.42
CA PHE A 813 -33.06 -19.16 3.20
C PHE A 813 -34.17 -18.45 2.42
N GLU A 814 -33.88 -17.24 1.96
CA GLU A 814 -34.77 -16.44 1.14
C GLU A 814 -34.12 -16.20 -0.23
N GLY A 815 -34.83 -16.54 -1.29
CA GLY A 815 -34.46 -16.21 -2.68
C GLY A 815 -35.22 -15.00 -3.19
N ASP A 816 -35.05 -14.71 -4.48
CA ASP A 816 -35.73 -13.61 -5.15
C ASP A 816 -37.26 -13.72 -5.05
N GLU A 817 -37.95 -12.58 -5.07
CA GLU A 817 -39.40 -12.45 -4.90
C GLU A 817 -39.96 -13.03 -3.58
N GLY A 818 -39.12 -13.27 -2.57
CA GLY A 818 -39.52 -13.73 -1.24
C GLY A 818 -39.81 -15.23 -1.15
N VAL A 819 -39.27 -16.03 -2.09
CA VAL A 819 -39.32 -17.49 -2.01
C VAL A 819 -38.53 -17.97 -0.80
N ARG A 820 -39.16 -18.77 0.06
CA ARG A 820 -38.52 -19.37 1.24
C ARG A 820 -38.26 -20.84 1.02
N PHE A 821 -37.04 -21.29 1.29
CA PHE A 821 -36.65 -22.69 1.15
C PHE A 821 -36.81 -23.43 2.49
N ASP A 822 -37.42 -24.61 2.46
CA ASP A 822 -37.57 -25.46 3.64
C ASP A 822 -36.20 -25.87 4.19
N LYS A 823 -36.05 -25.81 5.52
CA LYS A 823 -34.86 -26.25 6.26
C LYS A 823 -35.25 -27.15 7.44
N PRO A 824 -34.35 -28.02 7.90
CA PRO A 824 -34.53 -28.77 9.15
C PRO A 824 -34.64 -27.84 10.36
N ASP A 825 -35.35 -28.29 11.39
CA ASP A 825 -35.40 -27.58 12.67
C ASP A 825 -34.05 -27.64 13.40
N LEU A 826 -33.69 -26.57 14.11
CA LEU A 826 -32.45 -26.53 14.91
C LEU A 826 -32.66 -27.31 16.21
N GLN A 827 -31.72 -28.19 16.52
CA GLN A 827 -31.76 -29.01 17.73
C GLN A 827 -30.98 -28.36 18.88
N SER A 828 -29.75 -27.92 18.62
CA SER A 828 -28.89 -27.26 19.61
C SER A 828 -27.89 -26.30 18.98
N VAL A 829 -27.38 -25.38 19.82
CA VAL A 829 -26.21 -24.55 19.52
C VAL A 829 -25.20 -24.72 20.64
N GLU A 830 -23.98 -25.11 20.28
CA GLU A 830 -22.88 -25.30 21.20
C GLU A 830 -21.87 -24.17 21.04
N PHE A 831 -21.40 -23.61 22.15
CA PHE A 831 -20.39 -22.57 22.22
C PHE A 831 -19.17 -23.11 22.95
N ASN A 832 -18.01 -23.10 22.30
CA ASN A 832 -16.72 -23.32 22.92
C ASN A 832 -15.99 -21.97 23.00
N TRP A 833 -15.66 -21.54 24.21
CA TRP A 833 -15.13 -20.20 24.46
C TRP A 833 -13.60 -20.11 24.36
N GLY A 834 -12.90 -21.17 23.96
CA GLY A 834 -11.45 -21.16 23.79
C GLY A 834 -10.62 -21.18 25.10
N ASP A 835 -11.24 -20.97 26.26
CA ASP A 835 -10.62 -21.07 27.59
C ASP A 835 -10.82 -22.45 28.25
N GLY A 836 -11.37 -23.41 27.51
CA GLY A 836 -11.72 -24.75 27.98
C GLY A 836 -13.11 -24.85 28.62
N THR A 837 -13.91 -23.79 28.59
CA THR A 837 -15.33 -23.82 28.95
C THR A 837 -16.24 -23.96 27.72
N GLU A 838 -17.36 -24.67 27.89
CA GLU A 838 -18.34 -24.92 26.84
C GLU A 838 -19.76 -24.64 27.38
N SER A 839 -20.63 -24.15 26.52
CA SER A 839 -22.05 -23.88 26.79
C SER A 839 -22.91 -24.52 25.69
N GLU A 840 -24.05 -25.08 26.05
CA GLU A 840 -24.98 -25.70 25.10
C GLU A 840 -26.39 -25.14 25.30
N VAL A 841 -26.97 -24.67 24.21
CA VAL A 841 -28.35 -24.19 24.15
C VAL A 841 -29.19 -25.23 23.42
N ILE A 842 -30.12 -25.87 24.14
CA ILE A 842 -31.07 -26.82 23.56
C ILE A 842 -32.32 -26.07 23.11
N ILE A 843 -32.70 -26.21 21.84
CA ILE A 843 -33.88 -25.55 21.29
C ILE A 843 -35.14 -26.36 21.63
N GLU A 844 -35.97 -25.82 22.51
CA GLU A 844 -37.24 -26.46 22.90
C GLU A 844 -38.42 -25.99 22.02
N GLY A 845 -38.93 -26.93 21.20
CA GLY A 845 -40.16 -26.78 20.40
C GLY A 845 -39.92 -26.27 18.96
N ASP A 846 -40.94 -26.40 18.12
CA ASP A 846 -40.89 -26.07 16.68
C ASP A 846 -40.82 -24.53 16.46
N ARG A 847 -39.63 -23.94 16.66
CA ARG A 847 -39.35 -22.54 16.33
C ARG A 847 -38.74 -22.48 14.94
N GLN A 848 -39.44 -21.84 14.01
CA GLN A 848 -39.02 -21.76 12.62
C GLN A 848 -37.68 -21.02 12.44
N ASP A 849 -37.45 -19.90 13.14
CA ASP A 849 -36.19 -19.15 13.08
C ASP A 849 -35.71 -18.80 14.52
N PRO A 850 -35.12 -19.73 15.27
CA PRO A 850 -34.64 -19.48 16.62
C PRO A 850 -33.42 -18.55 16.62
N SER A 851 -33.42 -17.61 17.55
CA SER A 851 -32.31 -16.70 17.81
C SER A 851 -32.26 -16.35 19.30
N ASP A 852 -31.07 -16.30 19.89
CA ASP A 852 -30.85 -15.82 21.24
C ASP A 852 -29.39 -15.38 21.42
N TRP A 853 -29.05 -14.87 22.60
CA TRP A 853 -27.69 -14.47 22.98
C TRP A 853 -27.17 -15.31 24.12
N GLU A 854 -25.88 -15.66 24.06
CA GLU A 854 -25.16 -16.25 25.18
C GLU A 854 -23.97 -15.41 25.63
N GLU A 855 -23.81 -15.31 26.94
CA GLU A 855 -22.77 -14.50 27.58
C GLU A 855 -21.68 -15.37 28.21
N HIS A 856 -20.43 -14.92 28.10
CA HIS A 856 -19.29 -15.53 28.78
C HIS A 856 -18.38 -14.48 29.39
N ASN A 857 -17.73 -14.84 30.50
CA ASN A 857 -16.79 -13.97 31.21
C ASN A 857 -15.46 -14.68 31.41
N TYR A 858 -14.41 -14.19 30.77
CA TYR A 858 -13.05 -14.71 30.90
C TYR A 858 -12.44 -14.36 32.26
N ALA A 859 -11.70 -15.32 32.82
CA ALA A 859 -11.03 -15.16 34.12
C ALA A 859 -9.76 -14.29 34.02
N GLU A 860 -9.06 -14.37 32.89
CA GLU A 860 -7.81 -13.65 32.60
C GLU A 860 -7.96 -12.85 31.30
N ASP A 861 -7.07 -11.87 31.11
CA ASP A 861 -6.95 -11.18 29.81
C ASP A 861 -6.16 -12.07 28.86
N GLY A 862 -6.52 -12.07 27.57
CA GLY A 862 -5.86 -12.90 26.58
C GLY A 862 -6.63 -13.02 25.27
N GLU A 863 -6.09 -13.87 24.39
CA GLU A 863 -6.68 -14.21 23.09
C GLU A 863 -7.35 -15.59 23.16
N TYR A 864 -8.54 -15.70 22.60
CA TYR A 864 -9.39 -16.87 22.66
C TYR A 864 -10.04 -17.13 21.30
N ALA A 865 -10.00 -18.40 20.85
CA ALA A 865 -10.74 -18.84 19.68
C ALA A 865 -12.15 -19.28 20.10
N ILE A 866 -13.16 -18.48 19.77
CA ILE A 866 -14.56 -18.80 20.05
C ILE A 866 -15.12 -19.58 18.88
N ARG A 867 -15.69 -20.75 19.17
CA ARG A 867 -16.31 -21.63 18.18
C ARG A 867 -17.77 -21.84 18.50
N THR A 868 -18.64 -21.58 17.53
CA THR A 868 -20.08 -21.87 17.60
C THR A 868 -20.41 -23.01 16.65
N THR A 869 -21.11 -24.03 17.16
CA THR A 869 -21.55 -25.20 16.39
C THR A 869 -23.08 -25.27 16.42
N TRP A 870 -23.71 -25.27 15.24
CA TRP A 870 -25.15 -25.43 15.09
C TRP A 870 -25.44 -26.87 14.70
N VAL A 871 -26.35 -27.53 15.42
CA VAL A 871 -26.75 -28.91 15.17
C VAL A 871 -28.24 -28.95 14.84
N ASP A 872 -28.59 -29.45 13.66
CA ASP A 872 -29.99 -29.61 13.26
C ASP A 872 -30.59 -30.95 13.71
N GLU A 873 -31.92 -31.12 13.53
CA GLU A 873 -32.64 -32.36 13.90
C GLU A 873 -32.18 -33.62 13.15
N ASN A 874 -31.47 -33.45 12.03
CA ASN A 874 -30.93 -34.53 11.22
C ASN A 874 -29.48 -34.88 11.60
N GLY A 875 -28.88 -34.12 12.52
CA GLY A 875 -27.49 -34.26 12.94
C GLY A 875 -26.48 -33.65 11.96
N ASN A 876 -26.91 -32.73 11.09
CA ASN A 876 -25.98 -31.91 10.32
C ASN A 876 -25.41 -30.81 11.22
N GLU A 877 -24.14 -30.49 10.98
CA GLU A 877 -23.40 -29.51 11.76
C GLU A 877 -22.84 -28.41 10.86
N VAL A 878 -22.97 -27.17 11.31
CA VAL A 878 -22.20 -26.02 10.80
C VAL A 878 -21.36 -25.50 11.95
N VAL A 879 -20.10 -25.18 11.67
CA VAL A 879 -19.17 -24.63 12.65
C VAL A 879 -18.68 -23.28 12.14
N VAL A 880 -18.71 -22.28 13.01
CA VAL A 880 -18.13 -20.95 12.74
C VAL A 880 -17.18 -20.61 13.87
N GLU A 881 -16.00 -20.11 13.52
CA GLU A 881 -14.91 -19.81 14.45
C GLU A 881 -14.42 -18.36 14.25
N PHE A 882 -14.14 -17.68 15.36
CA PHE A 882 -13.65 -16.29 15.39
C PHE A 882 -12.56 -16.15 16.45
N GLN A 883 -11.62 -15.22 16.25
CA GLN A 883 -10.65 -14.86 17.29
C GLN A 883 -11.17 -13.69 18.13
N TYR A 884 -10.82 -13.70 19.42
CA TYR A 884 -11.28 -12.73 20.40
C TYR A 884 -10.17 -12.33 21.37
N SER A 885 -9.96 -11.03 21.58
CA SER A 885 -9.01 -10.44 22.53
C SER A 885 -9.82 -9.61 23.49
N THR A 886 -9.47 -9.75 24.74
CA THR A 886 -10.00 -8.90 25.80
C THR A 886 -9.64 -7.42 25.63
N TYR A 887 -8.70 -7.07 24.75
CA TYR A 887 -8.29 -5.69 24.47
C TYR A 887 -8.79 -5.17 23.13
N GLU A 888 -8.71 -5.99 22.08
CA GLU A 888 -8.92 -5.57 20.69
C GLU A 888 -10.31 -5.98 20.14
N GLY A 889 -11.09 -6.76 20.89
CA GLY A 889 -12.40 -7.23 20.48
C GLY A 889 -12.32 -8.47 19.59
N PHE A 890 -13.21 -8.59 18.61
CA PHE A 890 -13.17 -9.68 17.64
C PHE A 890 -12.27 -9.31 16.47
N TRP A 891 -11.40 -10.22 16.06
CA TRP A 891 -10.77 -10.19 14.72
C TRP A 891 -10.84 -11.57 14.10
N ASN A 892 -10.71 -11.61 12.79
CA ASN A 892 -10.44 -12.81 12.05
C ASN A 892 -9.11 -12.57 11.32
N GLU A 893 -8.24 -13.58 11.23
CA GLU A 893 -7.09 -13.50 10.29
C GLU A 893 -7.56 -13.41 8.81
N ARG A 894 -8.88 -13.43 8.58
CA ARG A 894 -9.54 -13.13 7.31
C ARG A 894 -9.95 -11.65 7.15
N ASP A 895 -9.59 -10.76 8.07
CA ASP A 895 -9.87 -9.32 7.99
C ASP A 895 -8.82 -8.55 7.15
N GLU A 896 -8.40 -9.11 6.03
CA GLU A 896 -8.20 -8.28 4.84
C GLU A 896 -9.55 -8.31 4.10
N TYR A 897 -10.17 -7.15 3.91
CA TYR A 897 -11.51 -6.91 3.35
C TYR A 897 -12.69 -6.92 4.34
N TYR A 898 -12.87 -5.81 5.07
CA TYR A 898 -14.09 -4.99 4.99
C TYR A 898 -13.82 -3.52 5.34
#